data_AF-I4VI81-F1
#
_entry.id   AF-I4VI81-F1
#
_cell.length_a   1.000
_cell.length_b   1.000
_cell.length_c   1.000
_cell.angle_alpha   90.00
_cell.angle_beta   90.00
_cell.angle_gamma   90.00
#
_symmetry.space_group_name_H-M   'P 1'
#
loop_
_entity.id
_entity.type
_entity.pdbx_description
1 polymer ?
#
loop_
_entity_poly.entity_id
_entity_poly.type
_entity_poly.pdbx_seq_one_letter_code
_entity_poly.pdbx_strand_id
1 'polypeptide(L)'
;MSQVQHHSITPNAWPAIATAALRVAFGVIWAVGAALTWSPDFAVHYVGYLHNAAQGQPGWLAGWFQLWIGLVTPHAVLFTWLTRIVESVIALALLTGFARKTLYVVGVLFSLLVWSTAEGFGGPYTVGATNMGTAISYVLIFVALIGIDSRGGHNPYSVDYFIEKRWPGWCRFAEWGRHKVIEREPERLPWGVQIPAMLAVLVLVIFLIGGLHSTLHVKAASPVSAAAAVSPLSLASSTPDAKPRDARLPPLIGTGDSVDVHLEASDHTVSIANGVNYQAWTFGGTVPGPIIHVRQGQTVNVTFTNHGTMQHSIDFHAAITPPSLHYIEVQPGKSIKFSFVANVPGAFLYHCGTPPVLLHIANGMYGVIVVDPATPLPPAADSYVLVQSEWYTQQVSGHLMGPNFERMSEERPDEVVFNGSAFQYRDHPLIAEAGKRVRLYVVDAGPDLWSSFHVIGAIFDKVYTDADTAHAQSGVSTYSVGPGAGAIFDLVIPEPGKYPFVDHDMAHASLGAIGVLEVRGTDGAPPPEPEAVAPEPTPAAPAKDMAAESVALGPYHFDATKGAALYGANCAACHQPTGQGLPGAFPPLKGNAAVLDANPAKHIEVVLNGLHGENIGGVTYATPMPPFKDSLNDAQIADIINHERTSWGNQGKQITADEVKALRAK
;
A
#
# COMPACT_ATOMS: atom_id res chain seq x y z
N MET A 1 74.68 36.83 -30.70
CA MET A 1 73.35 36.39 -31.17
C MET A 1 73.09 35.01 -30.59
N SER A 2 72.32 34.93 -29.51
CA SER A 2 71.96 33.69 -28.83
C SER A 2 70.74 33.09 -29.53
N GLN A 3 70.88 31.90 -30.12
CA GLN A 3 69.74 31.12 -30.58
C GLN A 3 69.19 30.30 -29.42
N VAL A 4 68.00 30.68 -28.97
CA VAL A 4 67.15 29.91 -28.08
C VAL A 4 66.65 28.70 -28.86
N GLN A 5 67.17 27.50 -28.54
CA GLN A 5 66.53 26.25 -28.94
C GLN A 5 65.22 26.10 -28.16
N HIS A 6 64.10 26.36 -28.83
CA HIS A 6 62.79 25.92 -28.37
C HIS A 6 62.80 24.40 -28.25
N HIS A 7 62.75 23.88 -27.02
CA HIS A 7 62.36 22.49 -26.76
C HIS A 7 60.92 22.33 -27.22
N SER A 8 60.75 21.68 -28.37
CA SER A 8 59.45 21.20 -28.84
C SER A 8 58.98 20.08 -27.90
N ILE A 9 57.96 20.39 -27.09
CA ILE A 9 57.24 19.41 -26.27
C ILE A 9 56.70 18.34 -27.21
N THR A 10 57.18 17.09 -27.10
CA THR A 10 56.63 15.99 -27.88
C THR A 10 55.25 15.58 -27.30
N PRO A 11 54.19 15.51 -28.11
CA PRO A 11 52.82 15.40 -27.62
C PRO A 11 52.36 13.93 -27.46
N ASN A 12 53.03 13.08 -26.66
CA ASN A 12 52.71 11.64 -26.66
C ASN A 12 52.53 10.93 -25.28
N ALA A 13 52.62 11.62 -24.14
CA ALA A 13 52.34 11.00 -22.83
C ALA A 13 50.87 11.13 -22.36
N TRP A 14 50.15 12.12 -22.90
CA TRP A 14 48.77 12.45 -22.50
C TRP A 14 47.76 11.31 -22.65
N PRO A 15 47.73 10.54 -23.75
CA PRO A 15 46.74 9.47 -23.91
C PRO A 15 46.88 8.37 -22.86
N ALA A 16 48.11 7.98 -22.50
CA ALA A 16 48.35 6.92 -21.51
C ALA A 16 47.94 7.35 -20.09
N ILE A 17 48.24 8.60 -19.72
CA ILE A 17 47.89 9.17 -18.43
C ILE A 17 46.38 9.40 -18.33
N ALA A 18 45.75 9.97 -19.36
CA ALA A 18 44.31 10.17 -19.39
C ALA A 18 43.53 8.85 -19.31
N THR A 19 43.99 7.82 -20.01
CA THR A 19 43.39 6.47 -19.95
C THR A 19 43.55 5.85 -18.56
N ALA A 20 44.73 5.98 -17.94
CA ALA A 20 44.95 5.49 -16.58
C ALA A 20 44.08 6.23 -15.56
N ALA A 21 43.95 7.56 -15.70
CA ALA A 21 43.13 8.38 -14.82
C ALA A 21 41.63 8.05 -14.95
N LEU A 22 41.11 7.88 -16.17
CA LEU A 22 39.73 7.44 -16.42
C LEU A 22 39.47 6.07 -15.80
N ARG A 23 40.39 5.11 -15.99
CA ARG A 23 40.30 3.76 -15.44
C ARG A 23 40.25 3.80 -13.90
N VAL A 24 41.17 4.53 -13.26
CA VAL A 24 41.24 4.64 -11.81
C VAL A 24 40.00 5.35 -11.25
N ALA A 25 39.54 6.41 -11.91
CA ALA A 25 38.31 7.12 -11.54
C ALA A 25 37.09 6.21 -11.56
N PHE A 26 36.96 5.40 -12.61
CA PHE A 26 35.91 4.40 -12.69
C PHE A 26 36.09 3.31 -11.63
N GLY A 27 37.33 2.91 -11.35
CA GLY A 27 37.65 1.98 -10.26
C GLY A 27 37.28 2.48 -8.88
N VAL A 28 37.35 3.79 -8.62
CA VAL A 28 36.86 4.39 -7.36
C VAL A 28 35.34 4.26 -7.25
N ILE A 29 34.60 4.47 -8.35
CA ILE A 29 33.13 4.29 -8.37
C ILE A 29 32.78 2.83 -8.03
N TRP A 30 33.45 1.87 -8.67
CA TRP A 30 33.29 0.45 -8.37
C TRP A 30 33.74 0.08 -6.96
N ALA A 31 34.77 0.72 -6.40
CA ALA A 31 35.19 0.48 -5.03
C ALA A 31 34.15 0.95 -4.01
N VAL A 32 33.47 2.07 -4.27
CA VAL A 32 32.33 2.52 -3.48
C VAL A 32 31.17 1.54 -3.62
N GLY A 33 30.83 1.13 -4.85
CA GLY A 33 29.81 0.09 -5.10
C GLY A 33 30.09 -1.21 -4.35
N ALA A 34 31.31 -1.73 -4.48
CA ALA A 34 31.79 -2.89 -3.74
C ALA A 34 31.63 -2.70 -2.23
N ALA A 35 32.07 -1.56 -1.66
CA ALA A 35 31.91 -1.28 -0.23
C ALA A 35 30.44 -1.31 0.20
N LEU A 36 29.52 -0.78 -0.62
CA LEU A 36 28.08 -0.86 -0.37
C LEU A 36 27.57 -2.31 -0.42
N THR A 37 28.08 -3.15 -1.31
CA THR A 37 27.69 -4.58 -1.32
C THR A 37 28.11 -5.34 -0.06
N TRP A 38 29.16 -4.89 0.63
CA TRP A 38 29.61 -5.46 1.90
C TRP A 38 28.80 -4.94 3.10
N SER A 39 27.91 -3.97 2.90
CA SER A 39 26.99 -3.54 3.96
C SER A 39 25.98 -4.65 4.33
N PRO A 40 25.50 -4.66 5.58
CA PRO A 40 24.40 -5.52 6.00
C PRO A 40 23.12 -5.25 5.17
N ASP A 41 22.83 -3.98 4.91
CA ASP A 41 21.62 -3.55 4.19
C ASP A 41 21.54 -4.15 2.78
N PHE A 42 22.65 -4.22 2.06
CA PHE A 42 22.66 -4.80 0.72
C PHE A 42 22.26 -6.29 0.73
N ALA A 43 22.68 -7.06 1.74
CA ALA A 43 22.35 -8.48 1.84
C ALA A 43 20.88 -8.71 2.20
N VAL A 44 20.34 -7.87 3.09
CA VAL A 44 18.93 -7.94 3.52
C VAL A 44 17.99 -7.63 2.35
N HIS A 45 18.34 -6.67 1.50
CA HIS A 45 17.48 -6.23 0.40
C HIS A 45 17.80 -6.91 -0.95
N TYR A 46 18.76 -7.83 -0.99
CA TYR A 46 19.28 -8.42 -2.23
C TYR A 46 18.17 -8.99 -3.13
N VAL A 47 17.26 -9.79 -2.54
CA VAL A 47 16.13 -10.41 -3.26
C VAL A 47 15.06 -9.36 -3.60
N GLY A 48 14.86 -8.38 -2.71
CA GLY A 48 13.92 -7.27 -2.91
C GLY A 48 14.23 -6.45 -4.16
N TYR A 49 15.51 -6.25 -4.49
CA TYR A 49 15.89 -5.55 -5.72
C TYR A 49 15.35 -6.23 -6.99
N LEU A 50 15.37 -7.57 -7.05
CA LEU A 50 14.84 -8.31 -8.19
C LEU A 50 13.30 -8.25 -8.27
N HIS A 51 12.61 -8.37 -7.14
CA HIS A 51 11.14 -8.30 -7.11
C HIS A 51 10.64 -6.90 -7.44
N ASN A 52 11.28 -5.86 -6.89
CA ASN A 52 10.91 -4.48 -7.15
C ASN A 52 11.13 -4.11 -8.63
N ALA A 53 12.25 -4.56 -9.22
CA ALA A 53 12.51 -4.35 -10.63
C ALA A 53 11.47 -5.05 -11.53
N ALA A 54 10.89 -6.17 -11.10
CA ALA A 54 9.88 -6.90 -11.86
C ALA A 54 8.50 -6.22 -11.89
N GLN A 55 8.12 -5.50 -10.82
CA GLN A 55 6.79 -4.90 -10.67
C GLN A 55 6.45 -3.78 -11.67
N GLY A 56 7.47 -3.17 -12.31
CA GLY A 56 7.31 -2.07 -13.27
C GLY A 56 7.52 -2.44 -14.74
N GLN A 57 7.67 -3.73 -15.07
CA GLN A 57 8.09 -4.19 -16.40
C GLN A 57 6.91 -4.74 -17.23
N PRO A 58 6.92 -4.55 -18.56
CA PRO A 58 5.93 -5.11 -19.48
C PRO A 58 5.74 -6.61 -19.30
N GLY A 59 4.50 -7.08 -19.42
CA GLY A 59 4.15 -8.49 -19.18
C GLY A 59 4.96 -9.50 -20.02
N TRP A 60 5.45 -9.13 -21.21
CA TRP A 60 6.29 -10.01 -22.04
C TRP A 60 7.68 -10.29 -21.43
N LEU A 61 8.15 -9.48 -20.48
CA LEU A 61 9.38 -9.69 -19.71
C LEU A 61 9.17 -10.55 -18.46
N ALA A 62 7.92 -10.85 -18.07
CA ALA A 62 7.61 -11.55 -16.82
C ALA A 62 8.34 -12.90 -16.72
N GLY A 63 8.43 -13.67 -17.81
CA GLY A 63 9.13 -14.96 -17.83
C GLY A 63 10.64 -14.85 -17.53
N TRP A 64 11.27 -13.76 -17.97
CA TRP A 64 12.70 -13.50 -17.70
C TRP A 64 12.93 -13.19 -16.22
N PHE A 65 12.10 -12.31 -15.63
CA PHE A 65 12.21 -11.98 -14.21
C PHE A 65 11.86 -13.16 -13.31
N GLN A 66 10.84 -13.94 -13.65
CA GLN A 66 10.47 -15.15 -12.91
C GLN A 66 11.59 -16.21 -12.93
N LEU A 67 12.30 -16.37 -14.05
CA LEU A 67 13.48 -17.25 -14.12
C LEU A 67 14.54 -16.83 -13.10
N TRP A 68 14.91 -15.55 -13.07
CA TRP A 68 15.96 -15.05 -12.18
C TRP A 68 15.50 -15.01 -10.71
N ILE A 69 14.27 -14.62 -10.43
CA ILE A 69 13.67 -14.68 -9.09
C ILE A 69 13.69 -16.12 -8.57
N GLY A 70 13.26 -17.09 -9.39
CA GLY A 70 13.25 -18.51 -9.04
C GLY A 70 14.65 -19.10 -8.82
N LEU A 71 15.67 -18.57 -9.50
CA LEU A 71 17.06 -18.99 -9.32
C LEU A 71 17.73 -18.32 -8.11
N VAL A 72 17.47 -17.03 -7.88
CA VAL A 72 18.17 -16.21 -6.88
C VAL A 72 17.54 -16.33 -5.50
N THR A 73 16.22 -16.30 -5.38
CA THR A 73 15.51 -16.36 -4.08
C THR A 73 15.91 -17.55 -3.21
N PRO A 74 15.94 -18.81 -3.71
CA PRO A 74 16.34 -19.96 -2.89
C PRO A 74 17.86 -19.99 -2.60
N HIS A 75 18.65 -19.16 -3.28
CA HIS A 75 20.11 -19.14 -3.20
C HIS A 75 20.65 -17.74 -2.90
N ALA A 76 19.87 -16.90 -2.21
CA ALA A 76 20.16 -15.47 -2.03
C ALA A 76 21.56 -15.24 -1.45
N VAL A 77 21.93 -16.01 -0.42
CA VAL A 77 23.26 -15.97 0.20
C VAL A 77 24.38 -16.18 -0.82
N LEU A 78 24.26 -17.21 -1.68
CA LEU A 78 25.25 -17.50 -2.71
C LEU A 78 25.40 -16.33 -3.68
N PHE A 79 24.28 -15.80 -4.18
CA PHE A 79 24.27 -14.71 -5.15
C PHE A 79 24.76 -13.38 -4.54
N THR A 80 24.45 -13.08 -3.28
CA THR A 80 25.01 -11.94 -2.56
C THR A 80 26.54 -12.05 -2.45
N TRP A 81 27.07 -13.23 -2.09
CA TRP A 81 28.51 -13.45 -2.03
C TRP A 81 29.18 -13.34 -3.41
N LEU A 82 28.55 -13.90 -4.45
CA LEU A 82 29.04 -13.76 -5.83
C LEU A 82 29.10 -12.29 -6.26
N THR A 83 28.04 -11.51 -6.02
CA THR A 83 28.01 -10.08 -6.32
C THR A 83 29.12 -9.32 -5.60
N ARG A 84 29.29 -9.55 -4.28
CA ARG A 84 30.37 -8.93 -3.48
C ARG A 84 31.76 -9.21 -4.06
N ILE A 85 32.02 -10.46 -4.41
CA ILE A 85 33.31 -10.89 -4.95
C ILE A 85 33.54 -10.26 -6.32
N VAL A 86 32.55 -10.31 -7.21
CA VAL A 86 32.66 -9.79 -8.57
C VAL A 86 32.89 -8.27 -8.56
N GLU A 87 32.08 -7.51 -7.80
CA GLU A 87 32.23 -6.06 -7.61
C GLU A 87 33.63 -5.70 -7.08
N SER A 88 34.10 -6.41 -6.05
CA SER A 88 35.42 -6.17 -5.44
C SER A 88 36.57 -6.47 -6.40
N VAL A 89 36.46 -7.55 -7.20
CA VAL A 89 37.47 -7.93 -8.20
C VAL A 89 37.54 -6.90 -9.32
N ILE A 90 36.39 -6.43 -9.81
CA ILE A 90 36.32 -5.40 -10.86
C ILE A 90 36.89 -4.08 -10.35
N ALA A 91 36.52 -3.66 -9.13
CA ALA A 91 37.05 -2.46 -8.49
C ALA A 91 38.58 -2.51 -8.40
N LEU A 92 39.13 -3.61 -7.87
CA LEU A 92 40.57 -3.80 -7.74
C LEU A 92 41.27 -3.76 -9.11
N ALA A 93 40.70 -4.44 -10.11
CA ALA A 93 41.23 -4.48 -11.46
C ALA A 93 41.29 -3.12 -12.14
N LEU A 94 40.26 -2.30 -11.97
CA LEU A 94 40.21 -0.93 -12.48
C LEU A 94 41.23 -0.02 -11.77
N LEU A 95 41.37 -0.15 -10.44
CA LEU A 95 42.33 0.65 -9.67
C LEU A 95 43.78 0.29 -10.04
N THR A 96 44.12 -0.99 -10.10
CA THR A 96 45.51 -1.44 -10.32
C THR A 96 45.88 -1.60 -11.79
N GLY A 97 44.90 -1.76 -12.68
CA GLY A 97 45.14 -2.16 -14.06
C GLY A 97 45.64 -3.61 -14.15
N PHE A 98 44.99 -4.53 -13.45
CA PHE A 98 45.27 -5.96 -13.50
C PHE A 98 44.29 -6.68 -14.44
N ALA A 99 44.79 -7.58 -15.30
CA ALA A 99 44.05 -8.35 -16.30
C ALA A 99 43.02 -7.51 -17.09
N ARG A 100 43.42 -6.31 -17.52
CA ARG A 100 42.51 -5.22 -17.91
C ARG A 100 41.42 -5.63 -18.89
N LYS A 101 41.75 -6.09 -20.11
CA LYS A 101 40.71 -6.39 -21.12
C LYS A 101 39.77 -7.50 -20.67
N THR A 102 40.32 -8.53 -20.04
CA THR A 102 39.54 -9.65 -19.53
C THR A 102 38.58 -9.19 -18.43
N LEU A 103 39.04 -8.41 -17.45
CA LEU A 103 38.19 -7.94 -16.35
C LEU A 103 37.25 -6.81 -16.77
N TYR A 104 37.56 -6.05 -17.82
CA TYR A 104 36.58 -5.12 -18.42
C TYR A 104 35.43 -5.88 -19.09
N VAL A 105 35.70 -7.00 -19.76
CA VAL A 105 34.64 -7.84 -20.35
C VAL A 105 33.77 -8.46 -19.26
N VAL A 106 34.38 -8.92 -18.16
CA VAL A 106 33.62 -9.36 -16.98
C VAL A 106 32.75 -8.21 -16.45
N GLY A 107 33.29 -6.99 -16.37
CA GLY A 107 32.53 -5.80 -16.00
C GLY A 107 31.35 -5.48 -16.92
N VAL A 108 31.50 -5.63 -18.24
CA VAL A 108 30.40 -5.48 -19.21
C VAL A 108 29.31 -6.52 -18.95
N LEU A 109 29.67 -7.80 -18.85
CA LEU A 109 28.70 -8.89 -18.67
C LEU A 109 27.95 -8.76 -17.34
N PHE A 110 28.66 -8.44 -16.26
CA PHE A 110 28.06 -8.25 -14.95
C PHE A 110 27.13 -7.03 -14.93
N SER A 111 27.54 -5.91 -15.52
CA SER A 111 26.68 -4.72 -15.63
C SER A 111 25.42 -5.01 -16.44
N LEU A 112 25.51 -5.74 -17.56
CA LEU A 112 24.32 -6.15 -18.33
C LEU A 112 23.39 -7.08 -17.54
N LEU A 113 23.96 -7.96 -16.71
CA LEU A 113 23.17 -8.83 -15.84
C LEU A 113 22.42 -8.01 -14.79
N VAL A 114 23.10 -7.09 -14.10
CA VAL A 114 22.48 -6.19 -13.12
C VAL A 114 21.39 -5.33 -13.75
N TRP A 115 21.66 -4.77 -14.94
CA TRP A 115 20.68 -4.00 -15.71
C TRP A 115 19.42 -4.82 -16.05
N SER A 116 19.60 -6.03 -16.57
CA SER A 116 18.48 -6.89 -16.97
C SER A 116 17.77 -7.59 -15.79
N THR A 117 18.18 -7.36 -14.55
CA THR A 117 17.60 -7.99 -13.35
C THR A 117 17.34 -6.99 -12.23
N ALA A 118 18.35 -6.57 -11.47
CA ALA A 118 18.19 -5.77 -10.26
C ALA A 118 17.92 -4.27 -10.51
N GLU A 119 18.35 -3.69 -11.63
CA GLU A 119 18.00 -2.30 -12.01
C GLU A 119 16.73 -2.23 -12.89
N GLY A 120 16.42 -3.30 -13.62
CA GLY A 120 15.36 -3.31 -14.63
C GLY A 120 15.74 -2.57 -15.92
N PHE A 121 14.95 -2.79 -16.99
CA PHE A 121 15.29 -2.33 -18.33
C PHE A 121 15.19 -0.80 -18.55
N GLY A 122 14.69 -0.02 -17.58
CA GLY A 122 14.53 1.44 -17.67
C GLY A 122 13.59 1.89 -18.81
N GLY A 123 13.62 3.17 -19.19
CA GLY A 123 12.89 3.64 -20.39
C GLY A 123 13.54 3.11 -21.67
N PRO A 124 12.83 2.58 -22.70
CA PRO A 124 11.39 2.58 -23.06
C PRO A 124 10.55 1.39 -22.51
N TYR A 125 11.11 0.61 -21.60
CA TYR A 125 10.52 -0.62 -21.07
C TYR A 125 9.88 -0.41 -19.69
N THR A 126 9.73 0.82 -19.24
CA THR A 126 9.09 1.17 -17.97
C THR A 126 8.33 2.48 -18.19
N VAL A 127 7.03 2.47 -17.89
CA VAL A 127 6.14 3.61 -18.15
C VAL A 127 6.56 4.81 -17.30
N GLY A 128 6.74 5.97 -17.93
CA GLY A 128 7.16 7.20 -17.25
C GLY A 128 8.64 7.31 -16.89
N ALA A 129 9.45 6.28 -17.15
CA ALA A 129 10.89 6.33 -16.93
C ALA A 129 11.64 6.93 -18.13
N THR A 130 12.46 7.95 -17.90
CA THR A 130 13.38 8.52 -18.91
C THR A 130 14.84 8.07 -18.72
N ASN A 131 15.11 7.36 -17.63
CA ASN A 131 16.44 6.85 -17.29
C ASN A 131 16.61 5.40 -17.79
N MET A 132 17.76 5.11 -18.39
CA MET A 132 18.15 3.80 -18.92
C MET A 132 18.86 2.90 -17.88
N GLY A 133 19.08 3.39 -16.66
CA GLY A 133 19.80 2.68 -15.60
C GLY A 133 21.30 3.01 -15.58
N THR A 134 21.91 2.95 -14.40
CA THR A 134 23.33 3.23 -14.19
C THR A 134 24.23 2.17 -14.81
N ALA A 135 23.79 0.91 -14.83
CA ALA A 135 24.56 -0.19 -15.36
C ALA A 135 24.78 -0.12 -16.88
N ILE A 136 23.84 0.45 -17.66
CA ILE A 136 24.09 0.71 -19.10
C ILE A 136 25.25 1.71 -19.28
N SER A 137 25.31 2.75 -18.45
CA SER A 137 26.40 3.73 -18.50
C SER A 137 27.75 3.05 -18.21
N TYR A 138 27.78 2.08 -17.30
CA TYR A 138 28.97 1.30 -16.98
C TYR A 138 29.41 0.41 -18.15
N VAL A 139 28.47 -0.23 -18.84
CA VAL A 139 28.75 -0.99 -20.07
C VAL A 139 29.46 -0.11 -21.11
N LEU A 140 28.94 1.10 -21.36
CA LEU A 140 29.53 2.02 -22.33
C LEU A 140 30.96 2.45 -21.93
N ILE A 141 31.21 2.69 -20.63
CA ILE A 141 32.54 3.06 -20.13
C ILE A 141 33.52 1.89 -20.28
N PHE A 142 33.13 0.66 -19.94
CA PHE A 142 33.99 -0.51 -20.15
C PHE A 142 34.30 -0.75 -21.63
N VAL A 143 33.30 -0.64 -22.52
CA VAL A 143 33.51 -0.75 -23.98
C VAL A 143 34.46 0.32 -24.48
N ALA A 144 34.34 1.55 -23.97
CA ALA A 144 35.27 2.63 -24.29
C ALA A 144 36.69 2.32 -23.81
N LEU A 145 36.87 1.83 -22.57
CA LEU A 145 38.18 1.43 -22.03
C LEU A 145 38.82 0.30 -22.86
N ILE A 146 38.05 -0.71 -23.26
CA ILE A 146 38.51 -1.79 -24.15
C ILE A 146 38.95 -1.21 -25.51
N GLY A 147 38.15 -0.32 -26.09
CA GLY A 147 38.44 0.34 -27.36
C GLY A 147 39.70 1.19 -27.31
N ILE A 148 39.90 1.96 -26.24
CA ILE A 148 41.09 2.79 -26.02
C ILE A 148 42.33 1.90 -25.85
N ASP A 149 42.26 0.87 -25.00
CA ASP A 149 43.37 -0.05 -24.74
C ASP A 149 43.75 -0.89 -25.99
N SER A 150 42.78 -1.18 -26.87
CA SER A 150 43.06 -1.85 -28.15
C SER A 150 43.89 -1.00 -29.13
N ARG A 151 43.85 0.33 -28.99
CA ARG A 151 44.54 1.29 -29.86
C ARG A 151 45.84 1.84 -29.24
N GLY A 152 45.89 1.96 -27.91
CA GLY A 152 46.97 2.64 -27.17
C GLY A 152 48.18 1.79 -26.78
N GLY A 153 48.06 0.46 -26.78
CA GLY A 153 49.13 -0.44 -26.33
C GLY A 153 49.32 -0.46 -24.81
N HIS A 154 50.44 -1.03 -24.34
CA HIS A 154 50.69 -1.28 -22.91
C HIS A 154 50.74 0.02 -22.10
N ASN A 155 49.92 0.12 -21.05
CA ASN A 155 49.88 1.30 -20.19
C ASN A 155 50.90 1.16 -19.03
N PRO A 156 51.91 2.04 -18.92
CA PRO A 156 52.93 2.01 -17.87
C PRO A 156 52.36 2.18 -16.45
N TYR A 157 51.13 2.68 -16.33
CA TYR A 157 50.41 2.84 -15.07
C TYR A 157 49.46 1.67 -14.80
N SER A 158 49.88 0.45 -15.13
CA SER A 158 49.11 -0.78 -14.91
C SER A 158 50.00 -1.88 -14.31
N VAL A 159 49.42 -2.72 -13.45
CA VAL A 159 50.12 -3.91 -12.94
C VAL A 159 50.44 -4.88 -14.08
N ASP A 160 49.58 -4.98 -15.10
CA ASP A 160 49.82 -5.80 -16.28
C ASP A 160 51.16 -5.48 -16.96
N TYR A 161 51.53 -4.20 -17.08
CA TYR A 161 52.82 -3.77 -17.65
C TYR A 161 54.02 -4.35 -16.88
N PHE A 162 53.97 -4.34 -15.55
CA PHE A 162 55.04 -4.89 -14.72
C PHE A 162 55.10 -6.42 -14.76
N ILE A 163 53.94 -7.08 -14.81
CA ILE A 163 53.86 -8.53 -14.94
C ILE A 163 54.43 -8.96 -16.29
N GLU A 164 54.06 -8.30 -17.38
CA GLU A 164 54.51 -8.65 -18.74
C GLU A 164 56.00 -8.44 -18.94
N LYS A 165 56.60 -7.45 -18.26
CA LYS A 165 58.06 -7.27 -18.22
C LYS A 165 58.78 -8.49 -17.64
N ARG A 166 58.15 -9.19 -16.69
CA ARG A 166 58.71 -10.37 -16.00
C ARG A 166 58.25 -11.70 -16.60
N TRP A 167 57.05 -11.74 -17.18
CA TRP A 167 56.40 -12.88 -17.79
C TRP A 167 55.63 -12.46 -19.06
N PRO A 168 56.29 -12.46 -20.22
CA PRO A 168 55.68 -12.05 -21.49
C PRO A 168 54.44 -12.86 -21.91
N GLY A 169 54.25 -14.06 -21.36
CA GLY A 169 53.07 -14.90 -21.61
C GLY A 169 51.76 -14.32 -21.05
N TRP A 170 51.83 -13.41 -20.07
CA TRP A 170 50.66 -12.75 -19.45
C TRP A 170 49.83 -11.94 -20.45
N CYS A 171 50.46 -11.42 -21.51
CA CYS A 171 49.77 -10.63 -22.54
C CYS A 171 48.68 -11.39 -23.30
N ARG A 172 48.74 -12.73 -23.33
CA ARG A 172 47.68 -13.57 -23.91
C ARG A 172 46.39 -13.50 -23.09
N PHE A 173 46.51 -13.34 -21.78
CA PHE A 173 45.40 -13.28 -20.84
C PHE A 173 44.95 -11.84 -20.57
N ALA A 174 45.87 -10.89 -20.39
CA ALA A 174 45.53 -9.50 -20.07
C ALA A 174 45.15 -8.65 -21.30
N GLU A 175 45.79 -8.90 -22.44
CA GLU A 175 45.75 -8.01 -23.61
C GLU A 175 45.20 -8.68 -24.89
N TRP A 176 44.93 -10.00 -24.84
CA TRP A 176 44.43 -10.83 -25.96
C TRP A 176 45.28 -10.73 -27.25
N GLY A 177 46.58 -10.45 -27.13
CA GLY A 177 47.46 -10.16 -28.26
C GLY A 177 48.85 -10.81 -28.17
N ARG A 178 49.70 -10.54 -29.17
CA ARG A 178 51.14 -10.88 -29.13
C ARG A 178 51.91 -9.71 -28.48
N HIS A 179 52.83 -10.04 -27.58
CA HIS A 179 53.70 -9.10 -26.87
C HIS A 179 54.32 -8.06 -27.82
N LYS A 180 53.97 -6.79 -27.66
CA LYS A 180 54.63 -5.64 -28.33
C LYS A 180 55.31 -4.81 -27.24
N VAL A 181 56.58 -5.08 -26.95
CA VAL A 181 57.38 -4.24 -26.06
C VAL A 181 57.56 -2.87 -26.72
N ILE A 182 57.00 -1.81 -26.11
CA ILE A 182 57.38 -0.44 -26.45
C ILE A 182 58.39 0.00 -25.39
N GLU A 183 59.68 0.06 -25.76
CA GLU A 183 60.80 0.49 -24.92
C GLU A 183 60.90 2.02 -24.80
N ARG A 184 59.81 2.70 -24.40
CA ARG A 184 59.91 4.12 -24.03
C ARG A 184 59.34 4.34 -22.64
N GLU A 185 60.21 4.76 -21.72
CA GLU A 185 59.79 5.33 -20.45
C GLU A 185 58.89 6.55 -20.73
N PRO A 186 57.72 6.66 -20.09
CA PRO A 186 56.86 7.82 -20.25
C PRO A 186 57.53 9.02 -19.58
N GLU A 187 57.67 10.12 -20.33
CA GLU A 187 58.15 11.38 -19.78
C GLU A 187 57.22 11.84 -18.65
N ARG A 188 57.75 12.06 -17.44
CA ARG A 188 56.94 12.47 -16.27
C ARG A 188 56.45 13.90 -16.48
N LEU A 189 55.14 14.10 -16.54
CA LEU A 189 54.55 15.44 -16.68
C LEU A 189 54.88 16.33 -15.46
N PRO A 190 55.08 17.66 -15.63
CA PRO A 190 55.27 18.58 -14.50
C PRO A 190 54.03 18.65 -13.60
N TRP A 191 54.22 18.84 -12.28
CA TRP A 191 53.13 18.93 -11.30
C TRP A 191 52.08 20.02 -11.60
N GLY A 192 52.48 21.12 -12.26
CA GLY A 192 51.56 22.18 -12.69
C GLY A 192 50.49 21.73 -13.70
N VAL A 193 50.70 20.58 -14.35
CA VAL A 193 49.77 19.97 -15.31
C VAL A 193 49.03 18.76 -14.71
N GLN A 194 49.68 18.04 -13.79
CA GLN A 194 49.08 16.89 -13.11
C GLN A 194 47.94 17.31 -12.17
N ILE A 195 48.11 18.40 -11.42
CA ILE A 195 47.13 18.88 -10.44
C ILE A 195 45.78 19.23 -11.09
N PRO A 196 45.71 20.03 -12.18
CA PRO A 196 44.44 20.34 -12.85
C PRO A 196 43.75 19.10 -13.45
N ALA A 197 44.50 18.16 -14.01
CA ALA A 197 43.94 16.93 -14.57
C ALA A 197 43.35 16.01 -13.49
N MET A 198 44.04 15.88 -12.35
CA MET A 198 43.52 15.16 -11.18
C MET A 198 42.26 15.82 -10.60
N LEU A 199 42.21 17.16 -10.58
CA LEU A 199 41.02 17.90 -10.15
C LEU A 199 39.84 17.72 -11.11
N ALA A 200 40.05 17.72 -12.42
CA ALA A 200 38.98 17.49 -13.40
C ALA A 200 38.39 16.07 -13.28
N VAL A 201 39.25 15.07 -13.04
CA VAL A 201 38.84 13.69 -12.79
C VAL A 201 38.09 13.57 -11.46
N LEU A 202 38.57 14.24 -10.40
CA LEU A 202 37.89 14.31 -9.11
C LEU A 202 36.49 14.93 -9.25
N VAL A 203 36.35 16.02 -10.01
CA VAL A 203 35.06 16.66 -10.29
C VAL A 203 34.12 15.71 -11.05
N LEU A 204 34.61 15.00 -12.07
CA LEU A 204 33.83 13.99 -12.79
C LEU A 204 33.36 12.87 -11.86
N VAL A 205 34.24 12.37 -10.99
CA VAL A 205 33.91 11.36 -9.97
C VAL A 205 32.88 11.90 -8.98
N ILE A 206 33.00 13.15 -8.53
CA ILE A 206 32.01 13.80 -7.66
C ILE A 206 30.64 13.91 -8.35
N PHE A 207 30.58 14.28 -9.63
CA PHE A 207 29.32 14.35 -10.37
C PHE A 207 28.71 12.96 -10.60
N LEU A 208 29.52 11.93 -10.87
CA LEU A 208 29.04 10.56 -11.06
C LEU A 208 28.61 9.91 -9.74
N ILE A 209 29.34 10.17 -8.64
CA ILE A 209 28.93 9.78 -7.28
C ILE A 209 27.68 10.55 -6.86
N GLY A 210 27.55 11.83 -7.20
CA GLY A 210 26.34 12.62 -6.98
C GLY A 210 25.15 12.08 -7.77
N GLY A 211 25.37 11.61 -9.00
CA GLY A 211 24.38 10.88 -9.79
C GLY A 211 23.97 9.56 -9.13
N LEU A 212 24.94 8.78 -8.63
CA LEU A 212 24.70 7.53 -7.90
C LEU A 212 24.01 7.76 -6.53
N HIS A 213 24.34 8.86 -5.84
CA HIS A 213 23.70 9.28 -4.60
C HIS A 213 22.27 9.79 -4.87
N SER A 214 22.03 10.42 -6.03
CA SER A 214 20.69 10.81 -6.48
C SER A 214 19.81 9.62 -6.86
N THR A 215 20.38 8.55 -7.44
CA THR A 215 19.66 7.30 -7.71
C THR A 215 19.46 6.43 -6.47
N LEU A 216 20.39 6.46 -5.50
CA LEU A 216 20.27 5.79 -4.20
C LEU A 216 19.45 6.60 -3.17
N HIS A 217 19.19 7.88 -3.43
CA HIS A 217 18.35 8.78 -2.62
C HIS A 217 17.25 9.43 -3.46
N VAL A 218 16.68 8.68 -4.42
CA VAL A 218 15.38 9.05 -4.98
C VAL A 218 14.41 9.10 -3.80
N LYS A 219 14.08 10.32 -3.38
CA LYS A 219 12.98 10.55 -2.45
C LYS A 219 11.74 9.88 -3.01
N ALA A 220 10.95 9.32 -2.09
CA ALA A 220 9.63 8.80 -2.35
C ALA A 220 8.88 9.67 -3.36
N ALA A 221 8.10 8.99 -4.19
CA ALA A 221 6.94 9.49 -4.92
C ALA A 221 6.62 10.97 -4.62
N SER A 222 6.63 11.84 -5.65
CA SER A 222 6.15 13.22 -5.59
C SER A 222 4.93 13.38 -4.68
N PRO A 223 4.61 14.54 -4.06
CA PRO A 223 3.41 14.68 -3.23
C PRO A 223 2.13 14.13 -3.87
N VAL A 224 2.01 14.16 -5.21
CA VAL A 224 0.91 13.56 -5.98
C VAL A 224 0.98 12.02 -6.00
N SER A 225 2.17 11.43 -6.08
CA SER A 225 2.35 9.97 -6.02
C SER A 225 2.53 9.40 -4.60
N ALA A 226 2.95 10.21 -3.61
CA ALA A 226 2.84 9.89 -2.19
C ALA A 226 1.39 9.94 -1.76
N ALA A 227 0.62 10.93 -2.21
CA ALA A 227 -0.83 10.98 -2.01
C ALA A 227 -1.60 9.87 -2.73
N ALA A 228 -1.10 9.40 -3.87
CA ALA A 228 -1.59 8.19 -4.52
C ALA A 228 -1.15 6.89 -3.80
N ALA A 229 -0.35 6.96 -2.73
CA ALA A 229 0.09 5.82 -1.92
C ALA A 229 -0.47 5.84 -0.49
N VAL A 230 -1.19 6.89 -0.09
CA VAL A 230 -1.90 6.97 1.19
C VAL A 230 -3.31 6.43 0.97
N SER A 231 -3.66 5.31 1.62
CA SER A 231 -5.06 4.86 1.62
C SER A 231 -5.93 5.94 2.28
N PRO A 232 -7.11 6.29 1.74
CA PRO A 232 -8.11 7.16 2.39
C PRO A 232 -8.26 6.92 3.89
N LEU A 233 -8.23 5.65 4.31
CA LEU A 233 -8.24 5.21 5.70
C LEU A 233 -7.16 5.85 6.58
N SER A 234 -5.96 6.07 6.05
CA SER A 234 -4.88 6.75 6.77
C SER A 234 -5.01 8.28 6.79
N LEU A 235 -5.90 8.85 5.96
CA LEU A 235 -6.35 10.23 6.08
C LEU A 235 -7.57 10.38 7.01
N ALA A 236 -8.22 9.26 7.36
CA ALA A 236 -9.39 9.27 8.20
C ALA A 236 -9.04 9.51 9.68
N SER A 237 -9.93 10.24 10.36
CA SER A 237 -9.85 10.41 11.81
C SER A 237 -10.11 9.08 12.52
N SER A 238 -9.44 8.86 13.64
CA SER A 238 -9.73 7.73 14.55
C SER A 238 -11.03 7.91 15.33
N THR A 239 -11.71 9.06 15.18
CA THR A 239 -13.01 9.33 15.81
C THR A 239 -14.15 8.80 14.94
N PRO A 240 -15.24 8.29 15.54
CA PRO A 240 -16.49 7.99 14.85
C PRO A 240 -17.07 9.18 14.08
N ASP A 241 -17.70 8.92 12.93
CA ASP A 241 -18.51 9.91 12.21
C ASP A 241 -19.55 10.56 13.14
N ALA A 242 -19.83 11.85 12.97
CA ALA A 242 -20.80 12.55 13.82
C ALA A 242 -22.24 12.05 13.62
N LYS A 243 -22.58 11.57 12.42
CA LYS A 243 -23.90 11.06 12.09
C LYS A 243 -23.82 9.97 11.01
N PRO A 244 -24.27 8.73 11.30
CA PRO A 244 -24.32 7.66 10.30
C PRO A 244 -25.46 7.91 9.32
N ARG A 245 -25.41 7.24 8.17
CA ARG A 245 -26.56 7.15 7.27
C ARG A 245 -27.63 6.26 7.91
N ASP A 246 -28.88 6.70 7.90
CA ASP A 246 -30.00 5.86 8.31
C ASP A 246 -30.15 4.69 7.33
N ALA A 247 -29.99 3.47 7.84
CA ALA A 247 -30.17 2.25 7.08
C ALA A 247 -31.62 1.77 7.06
N ARG A 248 -32.55 2.37 7.83
CA ARG A 248 -33.93 1.88 7.90
C ARG A 248 -34.59 1.93 6.52
N LEU A 249 -35.32 0.88 6.18
CA LEU A 249 -36.15 0.86 4.98
C LEU A 249 -37.16 2.01 5.07
N PRO A 250 -37.17 2.97 4.12
CA PRO A 250 -38.12 4.07 4.15
C PRO A 250 -39.56 3.54 3.99
N PRO A 251 -40.59 4.30 4.39
CA PRO A 251 -41.97 3.91 4.18
C PRO A 251 -42.28 3.76 2.68
N LEU A 252 -43.27 2.91 2.37
CA LEU A 252 -43.81 2.76 1.02
C LEU A 252 -44.21 4.14 0.45
N ILE A 253 -43.79 4.39 -0.78
CA ILE A 253 -44.14 5.61 -1.51
C ILE A 253 -45.58 5.47 -1.99
N GLY A 254 -46.45 6.34 -1.47
CA GLY A 254 -47.86 6.43 -1.87
C GLY A 254 -48.69 5.17 -1.57
N THR A 255 -50.01 5.30 -1.69
CA THR A 255 -50.95 4.19 -1.50
C THR A 255 -51.68 3.80 -2.79
N GLY A 256 -51.60 4.61 -3.84
CA GLY A 256 -52.23 4.35 -5.14
C GLY A 256 -51.45 3.41 -6.05
N ASP A 257 -52.06 3.03 -7.17
CA ASP A 257 -51.49 2.11 -8.16
C ASP A 257 -50.34 2.71 -8.98
N SER A 258 -50.09 4.00 -8.83
CA SER A 258 -48.98 4.71 -9.46
C SER A 258 -48.33 5.68 -8.48
N VAL A 259 -47.02 5.85 -8.63
CA VAL A 259 -46.17 6.73 -7.83
C VAL A 259 -45.26 7.55 -8.71
N ASP A 260 -45.06 8.81 -8.34
CA ASP A 260 -44.10 9.68 -9.00
C ASP A 260 -42.79 9.63 -8.22
N VAL A 261 -41.70 9.30 -8.94
CA VAL A 261 -40.34 9.27 -8.43
C VAL A 261 -39.53 10.34 -9.14
N HIS A 262 -39.08 11.32 -8.38
CA HIS A 262 -38.21 12.39 -8.86
C HIS A 262 -36.79 12.11 -8.40
N LEU A 263 -35.88 11.95 -9.36
CA LEU A 263 -34.46 11.76 -9.10
C LEU A 263 -33.66 12.82 -9.82
N GLU A 264 -32.64 13.31 -9.13
CA GLU A 264 -31.78 14.37 -9.61
C GLU A 264 -30.33 13.88 -9.60
N ALA A 265 -29.63 13.96 -10.73
CA ALA A 265 -28.19 13.76 -10.76
C ALA A 265 -27.47 15.08 -10.48
N SER A 266 -26.49 15.07 -9.58
CA SER A 266 -25.71 16.27 -9.24
C SER A 266 -24.33 15.92 -8.69
N ASP A 267 -23.40 16.87 -8.83
CA ASP A 267 -22.03 16.76 -8.34
C ASP A 267 -22.00 17.22 -6.87
N HIS A 268 -21.64 16.34 -5.95
CA HIS A 268 -21.60 16.65 -4.51
C HIS A 268 -20.31 16.15 -3.87
N THR A 269 -19.85 16.89 -2.88
CA THR A 269 -18.84 16.39 -1.95
C THR A 269 -19.53 15.56 -0.88
N VAL A 270 -19.14 14.30 -0.74
CA VAL A 270 -19.68 13.35 0.25
C VAL A 270 -18.58 12.88 1.21
N SER A 271 -18.93 12.51 2.43
CA SER A 271 -17.99 11.90 3.39
C SER A 271 -17.92 10.40 3.11
N ILE A 272 -16.71 9.87 2.93
CA ILE A 272 -16.47 8.43 2.65
C ILE A 272 -15.80 7.70 3.83
N ALA A 273 -15.14 8.46 4.70
CA ALA A 273 -14.70 8.04 6.02
C ALA A 273 -14.66 9.27 6.93
N ASN A 274 -14.49 9.10 8.24
CA ASN A 274 -14.42 10.27 9.12
C ASN A 274 -13.28 11.20 8.70
N GLY A 275 -13.62 12.45 8.38
CA GLY A 275 -12.65 13.46 8.02
C GLY A 275 -12.11 13.34 6.59
N VAL A 276 -12.60 12.37 5.80
CA VAL A 276 -12.26 12.17 4.39
C VAL A 276 -13.48 12.45 3.53
N ASN A 277 -13.33 13.41 2.62
CA ASN A 277 -14.36 13.80 1.68
C ASN A 277 -14.03 13.31 0.28
N TYR A 278 -15.05 13.16 -0.57
CA TYR A 278 -14.91 12.65 -1.92
C TYR A 278 -15.80 13.44 -2.90
N GLN A 279 -15.27 13.77 -4.09
CA GLN A 279 -16.02 14.42 -5.17
C GLN A 279 -16.86 13.39 -5.95
N ALA A 280 -18.08 13.14 -5.48
CA ALA A 280 -18.99 12.16 -6.06
C ALA A 280 -19.93 12.75 -7.12
N TRP A 281 -20.37 11.87 -8.02
CA TRP A 281 -21.59 12.08 -8.79
C TRP A 281 -22.71 11.30 -8.10
N THR A 282 -23.81 11.98 -7.81
CA THR A 282 -24.82 11.45 -6.90
C THR A 282 -26.19 11.43 -7.56
N PHE A 283 -27.05 10.53 -7.09
CA PHE A 283 -28.49 10.70 -7.21
C PHE A 283 -29.02 11.30 -5.91
N GLY A 284 -29.77 12.40 -5.97
CA GLY A 284 -30.39 13.03 -4.80
C GLY A 284 -29.40 13.59 -3.77
N GLY A 285 -28.17 13.92 -4.17
CA GLY A 285 -27.16 14.54 -3.31
C GLY A 285 -26.48 13.62 -2.30
N THR A 286 -26.67 12.30 -2.40
CA THR A 286 -26.11 11.30 -1.46
C THR A 286 -25.57 10.07 -2.18
N VAL A 287 -24.70 9.30 -1.51
CA VAL A 287 -24.19 8.01 -2.00
C VAL A 287 -24.36 6.94 -0.90
N PRO A 288 -25.10 5.83 -1.15
CA PRO A 288 -25.99 5.61 -2.30
C PRO A 288 -27.05 6.72 -2.48
N GLY A 289 -27.76 6.75 -3.59
CA GLY A 289 -28.90 7.64 -3.81
C GLY A 289 -30.12 7.29 -2.93
N PRO A 290 -31.24 8.01 -3.08
CA PRO A 290 -32.48 7.73 -2.36
C PRO A 290 -32.93 6.29 -2.50
N ILE A 291 -33.31 5.65 -1.38
CA ILE A 291 -33.96 4.34 -1.43
C ILE A 291 -35.41 4.55 -1.87
N ILE A 292 -35.80 3.84 -2.93
CA ILE A 292 -37.18 3.85 -3.44
C ILE A 292 -37.87 2.61 -2.91
N HIS A 293 -38.99 2.79 -2.23
CA HIS A 293 -39.77 1.67 -1.68
C HIS A 293 -41.17 1.66 -2.28
N VAL A 294 -41.47 0.61 -3.05
CA VAL A 294 -42.72 0.44 -3.79
C VAL A 294 -43.25 -0.98 -3.60
N ARG A 295 -44.46 -1.24 -4.11
CA ARG A 295 -45.07 -2.58 -4.11
C ARG A 295 -45.11 -3.19 -5.51
N GLN A 296 -45.12 -4.52 -5.56
CA GLN A 296 -45.31 -5.24 -6.81
C GLN A 296 -46.61 -4.82 -7.50
N GLY A 297 -46.54 -4.57 -8.81
CA GLY A 297 -47.65 -4.10 -9.64
C GLY A 297 -47.86 -2.58 -9.64
N GLN A 298 -47.14 -1.82 -8.82
CA GLN A 298 -47.22 -0.36 -8.83
C GLN A 298 -46.52 0.23 -10.07
N THR A 299 -47.14 1.23 -10.71
CA THR A 299 -46.54 1.96 -11.83
C THR A 299 -45.66 3.09 -11.31
N VAL A 300 -44.37 3.01 -11.57
CA VAL A 300 -43.37 4.02 -11.18
C VAL A 300 -43.18 4.99 -12.34
N ASN A 301 -43.61 6.25 -12.15
CA ASN A 301 -43.38 7.34 -13.08
C ASN A 301 -42.09 8.06 -12.70
N VAL A 302 -41.03 7.81 -13.45
CA VAL A 302 -39.72 8.41 -13.21
C VAL A 302 -39.63 9.75 -13.91
N THR A 303 -39.28 10.78 -13.16
CA THR A 303 -38.73 12.02 -13.70
C THR A 303 -37.28 12.11 -13.25
N PHE A 304 -36.36 11.97 -14.20
CA PHE A 304 -34.93 12.11 -13.94
C PHE A 304 -34.43 13.43 -14.51
N THR A 305 -33.81 14.26 -13.68
CA THR A 305 -33.23 15.55 -14.07
C THR A 305 -31.74 15.55 -13.83
N ASN A 306 -30.96 15.99 -14.83
CA ASN A 306 -29.52 16.11 -14.69
C ASN A 306 -29.13 17.55 -14.34
N HIS A 307 -28.65 17.75 -13.11
CA HIS A 307 -28.05 18.99 -12.61
C HIS A 307 -26.52 18.92 -12.49
N GLY A 308 -25.89 17.81 -12.90
CA GLY A 308 -24.45 17.61 -12.93
C GLY A 308 -23.75 18.34 -14.08
N THR A 309 -22.42 18.29 -14.08
CA THR A 309 -21.59 18.96 -15.10
C THR A 309 -21.43 18.16 -16.39
N MET A 310 -21.79 16.88 -16.40
CA MET A 310 -21.69 15.97 -17.54
C MET A 310 -23.00 15.22 -17.77
N GLN A 311 -23.09 14.49 -18.88
CA GLN A 311 -24.27 13.67 -19.18
C GLN A 311 -24.38 12.50 -18.22
N HIS A 312 -25.61 12.16 -17.85
CA HIS A 312 -25.94 11.06 -16.96
C HIS A 312 -27.20 10.36 -17.45
N SER A 313 -27.37 9.10 -17.10
CA SER A 313 -28.58 8.33 -17.37
C SER A 313 -28.99 7.59 -16.10
N ILE A 314 -30.08 6.83 -16.18
CA ILE A 314 -30.56 6.03 -15.07
C ILE A 314 -31.11 4.71 -15.58
N ASP A 315 -30.57 3.62 -15.05
CA ASP A 315 -30.97 2.23 -15.28
C ASP A 315 -31.56 1.68 -13.98
N PHE A 316 -32.76 1.11 -14.05
CA PHE A 316 -33.40 0.41 -12.94
C PHE A 316 -33.43 -1.09 -13.23
N HIS A 317 -32.82 -1.90 -12.37
CA HIS A 317 -32.88 -3.37 -12.53
C HIS A 317 -34.28 -3.93 -12.26
N ALA A 318 -35.15 -3.17 -11.56
CA ALA A 318 -36.56 -3.51 -11.37
C ALA A 318 -37.45 -3.21 -12.60
N ALA A 319 -36.92 -2.54 -13.63
CA ALA A 319 -37.70 -2.11 -14.79
C ALA A 319 -37.50 -3.01 -16.01
N ILE A 320 -38.59 -3.53 -16.56
CA ILE A 320 -38.61 -4.18 -17.87
C ILE A 320 -38.96 -3.10 -18.90
N THR A 321 -37.94 -2.50 -19.52
CA THR A 321 -38.14 -1.36 -20.41
C THR A 321 -37.04 -1.22 -21.47
N PRO A 322 -37.31 -0.64 -22.67
CA PRO A 322 -36.28 -0.50 -23.70
C PRO A 322 -35.20 0.53 -23.31
N PRO A 323 -33.92 0.13 -23.16
CA PRO A 323 -32.84 1.05 -22.77
C PRO A 323 -32.63 2.18 -23.77
N SER A 324 -32.85 1.91 -25.07
CA SER A 324 -32.71 2.89 -26.15
C SER A 324 -33.71 4.04 -26.08
N LEU A 325 -34.77 3.91 -25.28
CA LEU A 325 -35.78 4.96 -25.08
C LEU A 325 -35.65 5.63 -23.71
N HIS A 326 -35.37 4.85 -22.66
CA HIS A 326 -35.49 5.33 -21.29
C HIS A 326 -34.17 5.47 -20.53
N TYR A 327 -33.11 4.77 -20.95
CA TYR A 327 -31.78 4.82 -20.30
C TYR A 327 -30.78 5.67 -21.10
N ILE A 328 -31.30 6.60 -21.90
CA ILE A 328 -30.50 7.48 -22.73
C ILE A 328 -29.73 8.50 -21.89
N GLU A 329 -28.64 9.01 -22.44
CA GLU A 329 -27.86 10.08 -21.84
C GLU A 329 -28.67 11.39 -21.77
N VAL A 330 -28.93 11.86 -20.57
CA VAL A 330 -29.56 13.14 -20.30
C VAL A 330 -28.47 14.19 -20.13
N GLN A 331 -28.47 15.20 -21.00
CA GLN A 331 -27.51 16.29 -20.95
C GLN A 331 -27.71 17.20 -19.72
N PRO A 332 -26.69 17.92 -19.25
CA PRO A 332 -26.82 18.89 -18.16
C PRO A 332 -27.98 19.88 -18.38
N GLY A 333 -28.77 20.10 -17.32
CA GLY A 333 -29.96 20.96 -17.32
C GLY A 333 -31.16 20.38 -18.06
N LYS A 334 -31.12 19.11 -18.49
CA LYS A 334 -32.26 18.43 -19.14
C LYS A 334 -32.88 17.40 -18.20
N SER A 335 -34.09 16.98 -18.56
CA SER A 335 -34.83 15.93 -17.87
C SER A 335 -35.37 14.92 -18.88
N ILE A 336 -35.54 13.69 -18.42
CA ILE A 336 -36.31 12.65 -19.09
C ILE A 336 -37.46 12.19 -18.19
N LYS A 337 -38.55 11.75 -18.82
CA LYS A 337 -39.69 11.14 -18.15
C LYS A 337 -40.04 9.83 -18.81
N PHE A 338 -40.26 8.79 -18.01
CA PHE A 338 -40.73 7.49 -18.46
C PHE A 338 -41.44 6.78 -17.31
N SER A 339 -42.15 5.70 -17.62
CA SER A 339 -42.82 4.88 -16.61
C SER A 339 -42.55 3.40 -16.83
N PHE A 340 -42.50 2.64 -15.75
CA PHE A 340 -42.49 1.19 -15.78
C PHE A 340 -43.36 0.62 -14.67
N VAL A 341 -43.81 -0.62 -14.81
CA VAL A 341 -44.53 -1.34 -13.74
C VAL A 341 -43.52 -2.19 -12.99
N ALA A 342 -43.48 -2.06 -11.66
CA ALA A 342 -42.64 -2.87 -10.79
C ALA A 342 -43.21 -4.30 -10.68
N ASN A 343 -43.04 -5.12 -11.72
CA ASN A 343 -43.69 -6.43 -11.83
C ASN A 343 -43.01 -7.54 -11.01
N VAL A 344 -41.72 -7.36 -10.70
CA VAL A 344 -40.90 -8.36 -10.01
C VAL A 344 -40.54 -7.84 -8.62
N PRO A 345 -40.84 -8.57 -7.54
CA PRO A 345 -40.47 -8.16 -6.20
C PRO A 345 -39.01 -8.49 -5.89
N GLY A 346 -38.41 -7.78 -4.93
CA GLY A 346 -37.00 -7.91 -4.59
C GLY A 346 -36.33 -6.60 -4.18
N ALA A 347 -35.03 -6.67 -3.93
CA ALA A 347 -34.17 -5.50 -3.77
C ALA A 347 -33.29 -5.38 -5.01
N PHE A 348 -33.37 -4.26 -5.71
CA PHE A 348 -32.72 -4.06 -6.99
C PHE A 348 -31.87 -2.80 -6.97
N LEU A 349 -30.74 -2.87 -7.67
CA LEU A 349 -29.93 -1.71 -7.96
C LEU A 349 -30.67 -0.80 -8.96
N TYR A 350 -30.49 0.50 -8.81
CA TYR A 350 -30.54 1.43 -9.93
C TYR A 350 -29.22 2.19 -9.99
N HIS A 351 -28.73 2.48 -11.20
CA HIS A 351 -27.44 3.14 -11.37
C HIS A 351 -27.37 3.95 -12.66
N CYS A 352 -26.33 4.75 -12.82
CA CYS A 352 -26.08 5.44 -14.08
C CYS A 352 -25.59 4.46 -15.15
N GLY A 353 -26.15 4.53 -16.36
CA GLY A 353 -25.77 3.71 -17.52
C GLY A 353 -24.97 4.47 -18.57
N THR A 354 -24.44 5.66 -18.25
CA THR A 354 -23.68 6.50 -19.17
C THR A 354 -22.24 5.98 -19.31
N PRO A 355 -21.70 5.79 -20.53
CA PRO A 355 -20.31 5.40 -20.71
C PRO A 355 -19.30 6.48 -20.28
N PRO A 356 -18.17 6.12 -19.63
CA PRO A 356 -17.80 4.78 -19.15
C PRO A 356 -18.59 4.41 -17.88
N VAL A 357 -19.41 3.36 -17.95
CA VAL A 357 -20.34 2.98 -16.86
C VAL A 357 -19.61 2.71 -15.55
N LEU A 358 -18.46 2.03 -15.62
CA LEU A 358 -17.57 1.77 -14.49
C LEU A 358 -17.28 3.05 -13.69
N LEU A 359 -16.89 4.13 -14.39
CA LEU A 359 -16.57 5.41 -13.75
C LEU A 359 -17.80 6.01 -13.06
N HIS A 360 -18.98 5.96 -13.69
CA HIS A 360 -20.18 6.55 -13.11
C HIS A 360 -20.64 5.81 -11.85
N ILE A 361 -20.65 4.48 -11.86
CA ILE A 361 -21.03 3.67 -10.71
C ILE A 361 -20.00 3.87 -9.58
N ALA A 362 -18.71 3.67 -9.87
CA ALA A 362 -17.63 3.84 -8.88
C ALA A 362 -17.56 5.25 -8.29
N ASN A 363 -18.03 6.28 -9.01
CA ASN A 363 -18.07 7.65 -8.53
C ASN A 363 -19.31 7.98 -7.68
N GLY A 364 -20.16 7.00 -7.38
CA GLY A 364 -21.30 7.12 -6.45
C GLY A 364 -22.69 7.09 -7.08
N MET A 365 -22.82 6.89 -8.39
CA MET A 365 -24.13 6.93 -9.07
C MET A 365 -24.86 5.59 -9.01
N TYR A 366 -25.27 5.19 -7.81
CA TYR A 366 -26.07 4.00 -7.55
C TYR A 366 -27.06 4.24 -6.40
N GLY A 367 -28.16 3.49 -6.38
CA GLY A 367 -29.11 3.45 -5.27
C GLY A 367 -29.98 2.20 -5.34
N VAL A 368 -30.96 2.09 -4.44
CA VAL A 368 -31.77 0.87 -4.33
C VAL A 368 -33.25 1.15 -4.55
N ILE A 369 -33.90 0.27 -5.31
CA ILE A 369 -35.36 0.14 -5.33
C ILE A 369 -35.75 -1.19 -4.69
N VAL A 370 -36.53 -1.10 -3.60
CA VAL A 370 -37.17 -2.24 -2.95
C VAL A 370 -38.60 -2.35 -3.46
N VAL A 371 -38.95 -3.53 -3.96
CA VAL A 371 -40.29 -3.87 -4.46
C VAL A 371 -40.86 -4.96 -3.56
N ASP A 372 -41.80 -4.58 -2.69
CA ASP A 372 -42.49 -5.52 -1.80
C ASP A 372 -43.32 -6.52 -2.62
N PRO A 373 -43.28 -7.83 -2.31
CA PRO A 373 -44.07 -8.84 -3.02
C PRO A 373 -45.56 -8.68 -2.74
N ALA A 374 -46.38 -9.00 -3.76
CA ALA A 374 -47.84 -8.98 -3.64
C ALA A 374 -48.34 -9.97 -2.58
N THR A 375 -47.63 -11.09 -2.39
CA THR A 375 -47.78 -11.96 -1.23
C THR A 375 -46.75 -11.52 -0.18
N PRO A 376 -47.18 -10.89 0.93
CA PRO A 376 -46.23 -10.32 1.88
C PRO A 376 -45.30 -11.37 2.48
N LEU A 377 -44.02 -11.02 2.59
CA LEU A 377 -43.09 -11.77 3.41
C LEU A 377 -43.53 -11.76 4.88
N PRO A 378 -43.06 -12.70 5.72
CA PRO A 378 -43.35 -12.66 7.16
C PRO A 378 -42.96 -11.30 7.76
N PRO A 379 -43.74 -10.77 8.72
CA PRO A 379 -43.49 -9.45 9.28
C PRO A 379 -42.14 -9.40 10.00
N ALA A 380 -41.37 -8.35 9.74
CA ALA A 380 -40.16 -8.01 10.48
C ALA A 380 -40.46 -6.86 11.45
N ALA A 381 -39.84 -6.87 12.62
CA ALA A 381 -39.91 -5.77 13.58
C ALA A 381 -39.12 -4.55 13.10
N ASP A 382 -37.96 -4.80 12.49
CA ASP A 382 -37.11 -3.79 11.87
C ASP A 382 -36.65 -4.27 10.49
N SER A 383 -36.58 -3.34 9.54
CA SER A 383 -36.09 -3.56 8.18
C SER A 383 -34.99 -2.55 7.87
N TYR A 384 -33.84 -3.03 7.41
CA TYR A 384 -32.69 -2.22 7.02
C TYR A 384 -32.28 -2.48 5.58
N VAL A 385 -31.74 -1.48 4.91
CA VAL A 385 -31.15 -1.55 3.57
C VAL A 385 -29.66 -1.28 3.69
N LEU A 386 -28.86 -2.25 3.27
CA LEU A 386 -27.39 -2.19 3.26
C LEU A 386 -26.93 -2.26 1.80
N VAL A 387 -26.19 -1.25 1.37
CA VAL A 387 -25.65 -1.16 0.01
C VAL A 387 -24.15 -1.30 0.11
N GLN A 388 -23.60 -2.43 -0.31
CA GLN A 388 -22.15 -2.59 -0.43
C GLN A 388 -21.66 -1.85 -1.67
N SER A 389 -20.51 -1.21 -1.57
CA SER A 389 -19.90 -0.46 -2.68
C SER A 389 -18.41 -0.24 -2.46
N GLU A 390 -17.71 0.13 -3.52
CA GLU A 390 -16.27 0.41 -3.52
C GLU A 390 -15.95 1.89 -3.76
N TRP A 391 -14.90 2.39 -3.10
CA TRP A 391 -14.27 3.67 -3.42
C TRP A 391 -12.88 3.48 -4.01
N TYR A 392 -12.64 4.07 -5.18
CA TYR A 392 -11.37 4.04 -5.90
C TYR A 392 -10.80 5.44 -5.98
N THR A 393 -9.83 5.75 -5.14
CA THR A 393 -9.53 7.14 -4.82
C THR A 393 -8.19 7.63 -5.37
N GLN A 394 -8.14 8.92 -5.65
CA GLN A 394 -6.93 9.71 -5.78
C GLN A 394 -7.10 11.00 -4.98
N GLN A 395 -6.03 11.48 -4.34
CA GLN A 395 -6.10 12.73 -3.59
C GLN A 395 -6.24 13.91 -4.55
N VAL A 396 -7.23 14.76 -4.29
CA VAL A 396 -7.43 16.04 -5.00
C VAL A 396 -6.75 17.16 -4.24
N SER A 397 -7.02 17.29 -2.93
CA SER A 397 -6.41 18.29 -2.06
C SER A 397 -6.67 17.99 -0.59
N GLY A 398 -5.64 17.93 0.25
CA GLY A 398 -5.83 17.63 1.68
C GLY A 398 -6.58 16.30 1.88
N HIS A 399 -7.69 16.31 2.60
CA HIS A 399 -8.54 15.12 2.79
C HIS A 399 -9.67 15.00 1.75
N LEU A 400 -9.63 15.80 0.67
CA LEU A 400 -10.56 15.68 -0.45
C LEU A 400 -9.99 14.71 -1.48
N MET A 401 -10.75 13.66 -1.74
CA MET A 401 -10.48 12.61 -2.71
C MET A 401 -11.38 12.76 -3.94
N GLY A 402 -11.02 12.08 -5.02
CA GLY A 402 -11.80 11.96 -6.24
C GLY A 402 -11.53 10.63 -6.93
N PRO A 403 -12.17 10.37 -8.08
CA PRO A 403 -12.12 9.07 -8.75
C PRO A 403 -10.75 8.77 -9.35
N ASN A 404 -10.29 7.53 -9.18
CA ASN A 404 -9.12 6.98 -9.87
C ASN A 404 -9.52 5.82 -10.80
N PHE A 405 -9.59 6.11 -12.10
CA PHE A 405 -10.05 5.12 -13.10
C PHE A 405 -9.07 3.97 -13.34
N GLU A 406 -7.77 4.17 -13.13
CA GLU A 406 -6.77 3.10 -13.24
C GLU A 406 -7.02 2.05 -12.15
N ARG A 407 -7.23 2.49 -10.91
CA ARG A 407 -7.55 1.60 -9.78
C ARG A 407 -8.88 0.87 -9.94
N MET A 408 -9.90 1.54 -10.49
CA MET A 408 -11.16 0.89 -10.88
C MET A 408 -10.90 -0.24 -11.87
N SER A 409 -10.12 0.02 -12.91
CA SER A 409 -9.80 -0.97 -13.95
C SER A 409 -8.93 -2.14 -13.46
N GLU A 410 -8.23 -1.96 -12.33
CA GLU A 410 -7.40 -2.96 -11.66
C GLU A 410 -8.14 -3.70 -10.53
N GLU A 411 -9.41 -3.39 -10.27
CA GLU A 411 -10.20 -3.94 -9.15
C GLU A 411 -9.49 -3.75 -7.79
N ARG A 412 -8.80 -2.62 -7.61
CA ARG A 412 -8.05 -2.28 -6.40
C ARG A 412 -8.70 -1.13 -5.62
N PRO A 413 -9.78 -1.39 -4.86
CA PRO A 413 -10.43 -0.34 -4.08
C PRO A 413 -9.58 0.09 -2.89
N ASP A 414 -9.81 1.32 -2.48
CA ASP A 414 -9.25 1.90 -1.26
C ASP A 414 -10.13 1.69 -0.05
N GLU A 415 -11.45 1.64 -0.27
CA GLU A 415 -12.45 1.35 0.74
C GLU A 415 -13.50 0.43 0.11
N VAL A 416 -13.98 -0.53 0.90
CA VAL A 416 -15.20 -1.28 0.61
C VAL A 416 -16.13 -1.00 1.78
N VAL A 417 -17.35 -0.57 1.52
CA VAL A 417 -18.18 0.07 2.56
C VAL A 417 -19.63 -0.37 2.45
N PHE A 418 -20.35 -0.30 3.57
CA PHE A 418 -21.82 -0.33 3.56
C PHE A 418 -22.35 1.10 3.61
N ASN A 419 -23.27 1.44 2.70
CA ASN A 419 -23.97 2.73 2.62
C ASN A 419 -23.05 3.95 2.49
N GLY A 420 -21.94 3.80 1.75
CA GLY A 420 -21.12 4.90 1.26
C GLY A 420 -20.04 5.45 2.20
N SER A 421 -20.03 5.07 3.49
CA SER A 421 -18.99 5.49 4.45
C SER A 421 -18.38 4.29 5.19
N ALA A 422 -17.05 4.26 5.28
CA ALA A 422 -16.28 3.21 5.93
C ALA A 422 -16.56 3.18 7.45
N PHE A 423 -16.77 1.98 7.99
CA PHE A 423 -16.98 1.70 9.42
C PHE A 423 -18.16 2.40 10.10
N GLN A 424 -19.01 3.13 9.37
CA GLN A 424 -20.08 3.91 9.98
C GLN A 424 -21.02 3.07 10.87
N TYR A 425 -21.28 1.81 10.51
CA TYR A 425 -22.16 0.92 11.28
C TYR A 425 -21.43 0.10 12.34
N ARG A 426 -20.09 0.08 12.34
CA ARG A 426 -19.29 -0.39 13.47
C ARG A 426 -19.39 0.64 14.59
N ASP A 427 -19.26 1.91 14.20
CA ASP A 427 -19.23 3.04 15.11
C ASP A 427 -20.64 3.45 15.56
N HIS A 428 -21.65 3.22 14.72
CA HIS A 428 -23.07 3.44 15.01
C HIS A 428 -23.88 2.17 14.73
N PRO A 429 -23.97 1.24 15.69
CA PRO A 429 -24.66 -0.03 15.51
C PRO A 429 -26.13 0.12 15.10
N LEU A 430 -26.59 -0.77 14.23
CA LEU A 430 -28.01 -0.96 13.94
C LEU A 430 -28.68 -1.66 15.13
N ILE A 431 -29.94 -1.34 15.41
CA ILE A 431 -30.64 -1.88 16.58
C ILE A 431 -31.63 -2.97 16.17
N ALA A 432 -31.67 -4.07 16.91
CA ALA A 432 -32.72 -5.09 16.82
C ALA A 432 -33.15 -5.55 18.23
N GLU A 433 -34.27 -6.25 18.31
CA GLU A 433 -34.79 -6.83 19.57
C GLU A 433 -34.62 -8.35 19.57
N ALA A 434 -34.20 -8.90 20.71
CA ALA A 434 -34.03 -10.32 20.92
C ALA A 434 -35.33 -11.10 20.65
N GLY A 435 -35.22 -12.18 19.88
CA GLY A 435 -36.34 -13.04 19.47
C GLY A 435 -37.28 -12.42 18.43
N LYS A 436 -37.06 -11.16 18.01
CA LYS A 436 -37.80 -10.54 16.92
C LYS A 436 -37.08 -10.72 15.59
N ARG A 437 -37.86 -10.70 14.51
CA ARG A 437 -37.34 -10.77 13.15
C ARG A 437 -36.78 -9.42 12.74
N VAL A 438 -35.51 -9.38 12.36
CA VAL A 438 -34.92 -8.25 11.64
C VAL A 438 -34.71 -8.67 10.19
N ARG A 439 -35.05 -7.79 9.26
CA ARG A 439 -34.87 -8.00 7.82
C ARG A 439 -33.80 -7.08 7.27
N LEU A 440 -32.84 -7.64 6.55
CA LEU A 440 -31.79 -6.90 5.86
C LEU A 440 -31.99 -7.05 4.35
N TYR A 441 -32.18 -5.95 3.65
CA TYR A 441 -32.14 -5.89 2.19
C TYR A 441 -30.72 -5.49 1.82
N VAL A 442 -29.91 -6.46 1.37
CA VAL A 442 -28.52 -6.22 1.00
C VAL A 442 -28.42 -6.16 -0.51
N VAL A 443 -27.92 -5.04 -1.02
CA VAL A 443 -27.64 -4.86 -2.45
C VAL A 443 -26.15 -4.61 -2.59
N ASP A 444 -25.51 -5.31 -3.49
CA ASP A 444 -24.12 -5.02 -3.84
C ASP A 444 -24.12 -4.13 -5.08
N ALA A 445 -23.77 -2.86 -4.90
CA ALA A 445 -23.67 -1.92 -6.01
C ALA A 445 -22.36 -2.11 -6.80
N GLY A 446 -21.36 -2.77 -6.22
CA GLY A 446 -20.03 -2.94 -6.79
C GLY A 446 -19.26 -1.62 -6.96
N PRO A 447 -18.66 -1.36 -8.14
CA PRO A 447 -18.98 -2.01 -9.41
C PRO A 447 -18.36 -3.39 -9.67
N ASP A 448 -17.31 -3.80 -8.95
CA ASP A 448 -16.48 -4.94 -9.40
C ASP A 448 -16.50 -6.13 -8.44
N LEU A 449 -16.52 -5.87 -7.12
CA LEU A 449 -16.32 -6.89 -6.11
C LEU A 449 -17.61 -7.59 -5.70
N TRP A 450 -17.45 -8.78 -5.13
CA TRP A 450 -18.54 -9.57 -4.58
C TRP A 450 -18.60 -9.40 -3.07
N SER A 451 -19.81 -9.25 -2.53
CA SER A 451 -20.07 -9.35 -1.11
C SER A 451 -20.24 -10.81 -0.67
N SER A 452 -19.33 -11.33 0.15
CA SER A 452 -19.54 -12.56 0.90
C SER A 452 -20.28 -12.26 2.22
N PHE A 453 -21.51 -11.76 2.11
CA PHE A 453 -22.25 -11.20 3.24
C PHE A 453 -22.48 -12.22 4.36
N HIS A 454 -22.11 -11.84 5.59
CA HIS A 454 -22.16 -12.69 6.77
C HIS A 454 -22.52 -11.88 8.03
N VAL A 455 -23.26 -12.49 8.96
CA VAL A 455 -23.48 -11.96 10.31
C VAL A 455 -22.85 -12.89 11.34
N ILE A 456 -21.77 -12.43 11.97
CA ILE A 456 -20.97 -13.18 12.94
C ILE A 456 -21.82 -13.47 14.18
N GLY A 457 -21.83 -14.74 14.59
CA GLY A 457 -22.59 -15.21 15.75
C GLY A 457 -24.08 -15.47 15.45
N ALA A 458 -24.52 -15.31 14.21
CA ALA A 458 -25.89 -15.59 13.79
C ALA A 458 -25.95 -16.51 12.57
N ILE A 459 -27.16 -16.99 12.26
CA ILE A 459 -27.48 -17.78 11.06
C ILE A 459 -28.74 -17.16 10.46
N PHE A 460 -28.77 -16.97 9.14
CA PHE A 460 -29.94 -16.48 8.44
C PHE A 460 -31.08 -17.52 8.52
N ASP A 461 -32.23 -17.11 9.08
CA ASP A 461 -33.46 -17.91 9.10
C ASP A 461 -33.93 -18.17 7.66
N LYS A 462 -33.91 -17.09 6.87
CA LYS A 462 -34.25 -17.10 5.46
C LYS A 462 -33.35 -16.19 4.64
N VAL A 463 -32.97 -16.65 3.45
CA VAL A 463 -32.39 -15.84 2.38
C VAL A 463 -33.32 -15.91 1.16
N TYR A 464 -33.73 -14.75 0.64
CA TYR A 464 -34.61 -14.62 -0.53
C TYR A 464 -33.86 -13.87 -1.63
N THR A 465 -33.75 -14.48 -2.82
CA THR A 465 -33.15 -13.83 -4.01
C THR A 465 -34.17 -13.13 -4.90
N ASP A 466 -35.44 -13.48 -4.75
CA ASP A 466 -36.56 -13.05 -5.59
C ASP A 466 -37.77 -12.58 -4.78
N ALA A 467 -37.58 -12.40 -3.46
CA ALA A 467 -38.64 -12.08 -2.49
C ALA A 467 -39.81 -13.09 -2.47
N ASP A 468 -39.59 -14.34 -2.88
CA ASP A 468 -40.58 -15.42 -2.79
C ASP A 468 -40.27 -16.37 -1.62
N THR A 469 -41.23 -16.55 -0.73
CA THR A 469 -41.14 -17.51 0.40
C THR A 469 -40.98 -18.96 -0.05
N ALA A 470 -41.43 -19.32 -1.25
CA ALA A 470 -41.33 -20.68 -1.79
C ALA A 470 -39.89 -21.04 -2.22
N HIS A 471 -39.09 -20.05 -2.60
CA HIS A 471 -37.69 -20.23 -3.03
C HIS A 471 -36.67 -19.88 -1.94
N ALA A 472 -37.15 -19.51 -0.75
CA ALA A 472 -36.30 -19.07 0.35
C ALA A 472 -35.39 -20.18 0.87
N GLN A 473 -34.09 -19.90 0.98
CA GLN A 473 -33.10 -20.80 1.57
C GLN A 473 -33.06 -20.63 3.09
N SER A 474 -32.83 -21.70 3.84
CA SER A 474 -32.77 -21.67 5.31
C SER A 474 -31.45 -22.18 5.85
N GLY A 475 -31.05 -21.70 7.02
CA GLY A 475 -29.85 -22.17 7.72
C GLY A 475 -28.56 -21.75 7.02
N VAL A 476 -28.58 -20.62 6.31
CA VAL A 476 -27.44 -20.09 5.57
C VAL A 476 -26.61 -19.23 6.52
N SER A 477 -25.31 -19.48 6.62
CA SER A 477 -24.40 -18.64 7.43
C SER A 477 -23.88 -17.43 6.66
N THR A 478 -23.56 -17.65 5.38
CA THR A 478 -22.89 -16.68 4.50
C THR A 478 -23.49 -16.82 3.12
N TYR A 479 -23.75 -15.70 2.45
CA TYR A 479 -24.36 -15.70 1.13
C TYR A 479 -23.63 -14.72 0.21
N SER A 480 -23.34 -15.16 -1.01
CA SER A 480 -22.69 -14.31 -2.01
C SER A 480 -23.71 -13.42 -2.71
N VAL A 481 -23.53 -12.11 -2.60
CA VAL A 481 -24.26 -11.10 -3.39
C VAL A 481 -23.25 -10.53 -4.38
N GLY A 482 -23.50 -10.72 -5.68
CA GLY A 482 -22.58 -10.22 -6.73
C GLY A 482 -22.87 -8.76 -7.10
N PRO A 483 -21.94 -8.09 -7.80
CA PRO A 483 -22.11 -6.69 -8.18
C PRO A 483 -23.34 -6.52 -9.08
N GLY A 484 -24.20 -5.59 -8.73
CA GLY A 484 -25.51 -5.38 -9.35
C GLY A 484 -26.65 -6.24 -8.81
N ALA A 485 -26.38 -7.19 -7.92
CA ALA A 485 -27.39 -8.07 -7.34
C ALA A 485 -27.91 -7.58 -5.99
N GLY A 486 -29.08 -8.06 -5.60
CA GLY A 486 -29.64 -7.87 -4.27
C GLY A 486 -30.22 -9.16 -3.71
N ALA A 487 -30.22 -9.28 -2.39
CA ALA A 487 -30.84 -10.37 -1.64
C ALA A 487 -31.45 -9.87 -0.33
N ILE A 488 -32.44 -10.59 0.18
CA ILE A 488 -33.15 -10.27 1.41
C ILE A 488 -32.82 -11.34 2.45
N PHE A 489 -32.51 -10.91 3.66
CA PHE A 489 -32.08 -11.78 4.76
C PHE A 489 -32.99 -11.57 5.96
N ASP A 490 -33.61 -12.63 6.45
CA ASP A 490 -34.30 -12.61 7.75
C ASP A 490 -33.41 -13.26 8.81
N LEU A 491 -33.29 -12.58 9.96
CA LEU A 491 -32.61 -13.06 11.15
C LEU A 491 -33.59 -13.05 12.33
N VAL A 492 -33.52 -14.08 13.17
CA VAL A 492 -34.19 -14.13 14.47
C VAL A 492 -33.15 -14.53 15.50
N ILE A 493 -32.65 -13.56 16.25
CA ILE A 493 -31.54 -13.73 17.19
C ILE A 493 -32.11 -13.79 18.61
N PRO A 494 -32.05 -14.93 19.31
CA PRO A 494 -32.73 -15.08 20.60
C PRO A 494 -32.01 -14.38 21.75
N GLU A 495 -30.69 -14.21 21.65
CA GLU A 495 -29.86 -13.70 22.74
C GLU A 495 -29.43 -12.25 22.49
N PRO A 496 -29.63 -11.33 23.46
CA PRO A 496 -29.08 -9.99 23.38
C PRO A 496 -27.56 -10.02 23.22
N GLY A 497 -27.01 -9.15 22.37
CA GLY A 497 -25.61 -9.22 21.98
C GLY A 497 -25.24 -8.19 20.91
N LYS A 498 -23.95 -8.08 20.61
CA LYS A 498 -23.45 -7.37 19.43
C LYS A 498 -23.05 -8.40 18.38
N TYR A 499 -23.69 -8.34 17.21
CA TYR A 499 -23.51 -9.27 16.12
C TYR A 499 -22.92 -8.52 14.91
N PRO A 500 -21.61 -8.58 14.69
CA PRO A 500 -21.00 -7.91 13.54
C PRO A 500 -21.54 -8.47 12.22
N PHE A 501 -21.87 -7.61 11.27
CA PHE A 501 -22.10 -8.00 9.89
C PHE A 501 -20.95 -7.51 9.02
N VAL A 502 -20.52 -8.34 8.07
CA VAL A 502 -19.31 -8.13 7.29
C VAL A 502 -19.49 -8.60 5.85
N ASP A 503 -18.65 -8.07 4.97
CA ASP A 503 -18.15 -8.87 3.85
C ASP A 503 -17.08 -9.85 4.37
N HIS A 504 -17.28 -11.15 4.14
CA HIS A 504 -16.37 -12.19 4.62
C HIS A 504 -15.12 -12.37 3.73
N ASP A 505 -14.96 -11.60 2.65
CA ASP A 505 -13.60 -11.26 2.23
C ASP A 505 -13.01 -10.31 3.30
N MET A 506 -12.18 -10.88 4.18
CA MET A 506 -11.71 -10.17 5.36
C MET A 506 -10.83 -8.95 5.03
N ALA A 507 -10.31 -8.86 3.80
CA ALA A 507 -9.69 -7.63 3.33
C ALA A 507 -10.74 -6.51 3.22
N HIS A 508 -11.91 -6.78 2.65
CA HIS A 508 -13.00 -5.81 2.50
C HIS A 508 -13.52 -5.31 3.85
N ALA A 509 -13.68 -6.22 4.83
CA ALA A 509 -14.04 -5.85 6.20
C ALA A 509 -13.00 -4.90 6.83
N SER A 510 -11.70 -5.12 6.54
CA SER A 510 -10.61 -4.26 6.99
C SER A 510 -10.56 -2.91 6.27
N LEU A 511 -11.17 -2.82 5.08
CA LEU A 511 -11.30 -1.60 4.28
C LEU A 511 -12.56 -0.77 4.63
N GLY A 512 -13.48 -1.30 5.45
CA GLY A 512 -14.67 -0.56 5.89
C GLY A 512 -15.98 -1.34 5.88
N ALA A 513 -16.01 -2.54 5.27
CA ALA A 513 -17.23 -3.33 5.06
C ALA A 513 -17.58 -4.13 6.31
N ILE A 514 -17.76 -3.42 7.42
CA ILE A 514 -18.12 -3.97 8.71
C ILE A 514 -19.13 -3.06 9.41
N GLY A 515 -20.15 -3.68 10.01
CA GLY A 515 -21.06 -3.02 10.92
C GLY A 515 -21.46 -3.92 12.07
N VAL A 516 -22.25 -3.40 12.99
CA VAL A 516 -22.74 -4.16 14.15
C VAL A 516 -24.26 -4.08 14.21
N LEU A 517 -24.89 -5.24 14.39
CA LEU A 517 -26.28 -5.34 14.83
C LEU A 517 -26.29 -5.52 16.35
N GLU A 518 -26.71 -4.49 17.07
CA GLU A 518 -26.91 -4.50 18.51
C GLU A 518 -28.32 -5.03 18.83
N VAL A 519 -28.38 -6.29 19.25
CA VAL A 519 -29.61 -6.98 19.65
C VAL A 519 -29.85 -6.72 21.13
N ARG A 520 -30.93 -6.01 21.45
CA ARG A 520 -31.32 -5.63 22.82
C ARG A 520 -32.29 -6.63 23.44
N GLY A 521 -32.36 -6.67 24.77
CA GLY A 521 -33.36 -7.44 25.51
C GLY A 521 -34.80 -7.01 25.19
N THR A 522 -35.77 -7.86 25.51
CA THR A 522 -37.21 -7.58 25.28
C THR A 522 -37.75 -6.40 26.12
N ASP A 523 -37.02 -6.01 27.16
CA ASP A 523 -37.25 -4.81 27.97
C ASP A 523 -36.52 -3.57 27.42
N GLY A 524 -35.84 -3.71 26.28
CA GLY A 524 -35.00 -2.68 25.67
C GLY A 524 -33.63 -2.53 26.33
N ALA A 525 -33.27 -3.40 27.29
CA ALA A 525 -31.96 -3.34 27.94
C ALA A 525 -30.84 -3.57 26.92
N PRO A 526 -29.73 -2.81 27.00
CA PRO A 526 -28.56 -3.06 26.18
C PRO A 526 -28.01 -4.47 26.43
N PRO A 527 -27.26 -5.04 25.47
CA PRO A 527 -26.64 -6.35 25.65
C PRO A 527 -25.86 -6.43 26.96
N PRO A 528 -25.93 -7.55 27.70
CA PRO A 528 -25.08 -7.75 28.86
C PRO A 528 -23.61 -7.69 28.44
N GLU A 529 -22.80 -6.90 29.16
CA GLU A 529 -21.35 -7.01 29.02
C GLU A 529 -20.90 -8.37 29.55
N PRO A 530 -19.95 -9.05 28.89
CA PRO A 530 -19.46 -10.32 29.38
C PRO A 530 -18.95 -10.16 30.82
N GLU A 531 -19.47 -10.98 31.75
CA GLU A 531 -18.87 -11.10 33.07
C GLU A 531 -17.43 -11.59 32.88
N ALA A 532 -16.48 -10.68 33.10
CA ALA A 532 -15.08 -11.05 33.22
C ALA A 532 -14.96 -11.98 34.43
N VAL A 533 -14.94 -13.30 34.19
CA VAL A 533 -14.58 -14.27 35.23
C VAL A 533 -13.12 -14.03 35.56
N ALA A 534 -12.89 -13.28 36.64
CA ALA A 534 -11.55 -13.03 37.15
C ALA A 534 -10.87 -14.37 37.51
N PRO A 535 -9.57 -14.55 37.23
CA PRO A 535 -8.79 -15.54 37.95
C PRO A 535 -8.85 -15.23 39.46
N GLU A 536 -8.84 -16.25 40.31
CA GLU A 536 -8.93 -16.10 41.77
C GLU A 536 -8.03 -14.98 42.32
N PRO A 537 -8.52 -14.17 43.28
CA PRO A 537 -7.92 -12.89 43.61
C PRO A 537 -6.65 -13.01 44.45
N THR A 538 -5.64 -12.21 44.13
CA THR A 538 -4.58 -11.79 45.07
C THR A 538 -4.83 -10.32 45.45
N PRO A 539 -4.61 -9.87 46.71
CA PRO A 539 -5.24 -8.66 47.25
C PRO A 539 -4.78 -7.35 46.59
N ALA A 540 -5.77 -6.46 46.38
CA ALA A 540 -5.75 -5.26 45.55
C ALA A 540 -5.22 -3.98 46.24
N ALA A 541 -5.01 -2.93 45.43
CA ALA A 541 -5.24 -1.54 45.81
C ALA A 541 -6.06 -0.82 44.72
N PRO A 542 -6.93 0.15 45.06
CA PRO A 542 -8.17 0.44 44.32
C PRO A 542 -8.03 1.59 43.30
N ALA A 543 -8.71 1.48 42.16
CA ALA A 543 -8.87 2.56 41.19
C ALA A 543 -10.25 3.21 41.32
N LYS A 544 -10.27 4.55 41.37
CA LYS A 544 -11.47 5.40 41.33
C LYS A 544 -11.79 5.80 39.90
N ASP A 545 -13.09 5.96 39.63
CA ASP A 545 -13.66 6.58 38.44
C ASP A 545 -13.09 7.99 38.16
N MET A 546 -12.94 8.36 36.88
CA MET A 546 -13.66 9.49 36.28
C MET A 546 -13.14 9.84 34.86
N ALA A 547 -14.11 9.93 33.94
CA ALA A 547 -14.36 10.98 32.94
C ALA A 547 -13.24 11.49 32.01
N ALA A 548 -13.64 11.61 30.73
CA ALA A 548 -12.92 12.30 29.67
C ALA A 548 -12.68 13.78 30.01
N GLU A 549 -11.43 14.24 29.87
CA GLU A 549 -11.11 15.66 29.73
C GLU A 549 -9.87 15.89 28.85
N SER A 550 -9.84 17.10 28.30
CA SER A 550 -9.14 17.55 27.10
C SER A 550 -7.65 17.86 27.27
N VAL A 551 -6.97 17.90 26.12
CA VAL A 551 -5.53 18.11 25.93
C VAL A 551 -5.05 19.45 26.50
N ALA A 552 -4.04 19.41 27.36
CA ALA A 552 -3.18 20.55 27.68
C ALA A 552 -1.73 20.29 27.23
N LEU A 553 -1.19 21.21 26.42
CA LEU A 553 0.19 21.27 25.97
C LEU A 553 1.13 21.63 27.15
N GLY A 554 1.55 20.62 27.91
CA GLY A 554 2.67 20.69 28.85
C GLY A 554 3.86 19.83 28.37
N PRO A 555 5.05 19.95 29.00
CA PRO A 555 6.16 19.03 28.74
C PRO A 555 5.70 17.58 29.01
N TYR A 556 6.01 16.67 28.09
CA TYR A 556 5.58 15.26 28.16
C TYR A 556 5.95 14.64 29.51
N HIS A 557 4.96 14.05 30.19
CA HIS A 557 5.11 13.28 31.41
C HIS A 557 4.44 11.92 31.20
N PHE A 558 5.16 10.84 31.49
CA PHE A 558 4.63 9.48 31.38
C PHE A 558 3.48 9.26 32.36
N ASP A 559 2.33 8.81 31.84
CA ASP A 559 1.19 8.36 32.64
C ASP A 559 1.09 6.84 32.57
N ALA A 560 1.37 6.18 33.70
CA ALA A 560 1.39 4.72 33.78
C ALA A 560 0.02 4.07 33.53
N THR A 561 -1.07 4.74 33.92
CA THR A 561 -2.44 4.25 33.71
C THR A 561 -2.79 4.33 32.23
N LYS A 562 -2.45 5.46 31.60
CA LYS A 562 -2.67 5.66 30.16
C LYS A 562 -1.81 4.72 29.31
N GLY A 563 -0.54 4.53 29.68
CA GLY A 563 0.36 3.58 29.02
C GLY A 563 -0.15 2.14 29.11
N ALA A 564 -0.69 1.74 30.27
CA ALA A 564 -1.30 0.41 30.45
C ALA A 564 -2.56 0.23 29.59
N ALA A 565 -3.44 1.24 29.52
CA ALA A 565 -4.64 1.19 28.69
C ALA A 565 -4.30 1.11 27.19
N LEU A 566 -3.36 1.93 26.73
CA LEU A 566 -2.89 1.90 25.35
C LEU A 566 -2.22 0.57 24.99
N TYR A 567 -1.42 0.00 25.91
CA TYR A 567 -0.84 -1.34 25.74
C TYR A 567 -1.92 -2.42 25.63
N GLY A 568 -2.93 -2.38 26.50
CA GLY A 568 -4.06 -3.30 26.47
C GLY A 568 -4.81 -3.28 25.13
N ALA A 569 -5.03 -2.09 24.58
CA ALA A 569 -5.76 -1.90 23.33
C ALA A 569 -4.97 -2.30 22.07
N ASN A 570 -3.63 -2.13 22.06
CA ASN A 570 -2.84 -2.22 20.84
C ASN A 570 -1.83 -3.38 20.81
N CYS A 571 -1.36 -3.85 21.97
CA CYS A 571 -0.18 -4.71 22.07
C CYS A 571 -0.48 -6.05 22.76
N ALA A 572 -1.42 -6.07 23.71
CA ALA A 572 -1.69 -7.23 24.57
C ALA A 572 -2.25 -8.44 23.82
N ALA A 573 -2.91 -8.25 22.66
CA ALA A 573 -3.46 -9.35 21.87
C ALA A 573 -2.38 -10.36 21.44
N CYS A 574 -1.18 -9.87 21.11
CA CYS A 574 -0.04 -10.70 20.71
C CYS A 574 0.94 -10.91 21.87
N HIS A 575 1.29 -9.84 22.59
CA HIS A 575 2.32 -9.89 23.64
C HIS A 575 1.81 -10.32 25.03
N GLN A 576 0.50 -10.56 25.14
CA GLN A 576 -0.23 -10.91 26.36
C GLN A 576 -0.24 -9.79 27.41
N PRO A 577 -1.27 -9.68 28.27
CA PRO A 577 -1.30 -8.69 29.36
C PRO A 577 -0.09 -8.74 30.31
N THR A 578 0.59 -9.89 30.38
CA THR A 578 1.77 -10.13 31.21
C THR A 578 3.09 -9.81 30.51
N GLY A 579 3.06 -9.39 29.24
CA GLY A 579 4.25 -9.14 28.42
C GLY A 579 5.07 -10.39 28.10
N GLN A 580 4.53 -11.59 28.32
CA GLN A 580 5.25 -12.86 28.10
C GLN A 580 5.25 -13.32 26.63
N GLY A 581 4.37 -12.76 25.79
CA GLY A 581 4.15 -13.23 24.43
C GLY A 581 3.72 -14.70 24.39
N LEU A 582 3.98 -15.34 23.25
CA LEU A 582 3.75 -16.76 23.01
C LEU A 582 5.01 -17.34 22.35
N PRO A 583 5.79 -18.20 23.04
CA PRO A 583 7.03 -18.76 22.50
C PRO A 583 6.86 -19.35 21.09
N GLY A 584 7.68 -18.91 20.14
CA GLY A 584 7.64 -19.32 18.74
C GLY A 584 6.65 -18.57 17.85
N ALA A 585 5.74 -17.77 18.41
CA ALA A 585 4.76 -16.99 17.66
C ALA A 585 4.88 -15.47 17.92
N PHE A 586 4.93 -15.05 19.19
CA PHE A 586 5.05 -13.65 19.60
C PHE A 586 6.12 -13.50 20.69
N PRO A 587 7.11 -12.62 20.51
CA PRO A 587 8.21 -12.52 21.46
C PRO A 587 7.79 -11.91 22.80
N PRO A 588 8.44 -12.29 23.91
CA PRO A 588 8.23 -11.64 25.21
C PRO A 588 8.74 -10.20 25.17
N LEU A 589 8.03 -9.30 25.85
CA LEU A 589 8.47 -7.94 26.18
C LEU A 589 9.05 -7.88 27.59
N LYS A 590 8.58 -8.73 28.50
CA LYS A 590 9.15 -8.93 29.83
C LYS A 590 10.57 -9.51 29.71
N GLY A 591 11.55 -8.83 30.28
CA GLY A 591 12.96 -9.26 30.25
C GLY A 591 13.62 -9.16 28.88
N ASN A 592 12.96 -8.54 27.89
CA ASN A 592 13.48 -8.46 26.54
C ASN A 592 14.65 -7.47 26.46
N ALA A 593 15.74 -7.86 25.79
CA ALA A 593 16.95 -7.05 25.68
C ALA A 593 16.69 -5.69 25.03
N ALA A 594 15.86 -5.61 23.99
CA ALA A 594 15.53 -4.35 23.32
C ALA A 594 14.68 -3.43 24.21
N VAL A 595 13.76 -4.01 25.00
CA VAL A 595 12.94 -3.27 25.97
C VAL A 595 13.79 -2.77 27.14
N LEU A 596 14.81 -3.51 27.55
CA LEU A 596 15.69 -3.14 28.67
C LEU A 596 16.91 -2.31 28.26
N ASP A 597 17.17 -2.16 26.96
CA ASP A 597 18.35 -1.45 26.47
C ASP A 597 18.35 0.02 26.95
N ALA A 598 19.52 0.51 27.36
CA ALA A 598 19.70 1.90 27.76
C ALA A 598 19.45 2.87 26.59
N ASN A 599 19.71 2.43 25.35
CA ASN A 599 19.34 3.11 24.13
C ASN A 599 17.98 2.58 23.63
N PRO A 600 16.90 3.38 23.73
CA PRO A 600 15.57 2.93 23.35
C PRO A 600 15.33 2.87 21.83
N ALA A 601 16.30 3.25 20.99
CA ALA A 601 16.09 3.42 19.55
C ALA A 601 15.52 2.18 18.87
N LYS A 602 16.08 0.98 19.13
CA LYS A 602 15.57 -0.26 18.55
C LYS A 602 14.12 -0.55 18.98
N HIS A 603 13.79 -0.27 20.24
CA HIS A 603 12.44 -0.49 20.76
C HIS A 603 11.44 0.47 20.09
N ILE A 604 11.80 1.75 19.98
CA ILE A 604 10.97 2.76 19.30
C ILE A 604 10.81 2.42 17.81
N GLU A 605 11.88 2.04 17.12
CA GLU A 605 11.86 1.67 15.70
C GLU A 605 10.99 0.45 15.43
N VAL A 606 11.01 -0.56 16.32
CA VAL A 606 10.15 -1.74 16.21
C VAL A 606 8.67 -1.38 16.35
N VAL A 607 8.31 -0.52 17.31
CA VAL A 607 6.92 -0.08 17.48
C VAL A 607 6.49 0.79 16.29
N LEU A 608 7.34 1.68 15.80
CA LEU A 608 7.03 2.52 14.65
C LEU A 608 6.89 1.69 13.36
N ASN A 609 7.90 0.90 13.03
CA ASN A 609 8.07 0.33 11.69
C ASN A 609 7.71 -1.16 11.61
N GLY A 610 7.32 -1.77 12.73
CA GLY A 610 7.06 -3.20 12.81
C GLY A 610 8.35 -4.01 12.87
N LEU A 611 8.20 -5.34 12.88
CA LEU A 611 9.32 -6.26 12.96
C LEU A 611 8.97 -7.60 12.32
N HIS A 612 9.89 -8.23 11.61
CA HIS A 612 9.69 -9.58 11.09
C HIS A 612 11.00 -10.37 11.07
N GLY A 613 10.92 -11.69 11.33
CA GLY A 613 12.04 -12.62 11.12
C GLY A 613 13.21 -12.49 12.09
N GLU A 614 13.08 -11.75 13.18
CA GLU A 614 14.14 -11.54 14.16
C GLU A 614 14.31 -12.74 15.11
N ASN A 615 15.56 -12.97 15.52
CA ASN A 615 15.88 -13.97 16.53
C ASN A 615 15.99 -13.31 17.91
N ILE A 616 15.10 -13.66 18.83
CA ILE A 616 15.05 -13.10 20.18
C ILE A 616 15.27 -14.25 21.16
N GLY A 617 16.44 -14.24 21.82
CA GLY A 617 16.78 -15.25 22.84
C GLY A 617 16.92 -16.66 22.29
N GLY A 618 17.35 -16.83 21.03
CA GLY A 618 17.52 -18.13 20.38
C GLY A 618 16.26 -18.65 19.68
N VAL A 619 15.13 -17.95 19.77
CA VAL A 619 13.87 -18.29 19.09
C VAL A 619 13.63 -17.30 17.96
N THR A 620 13.43 -17.81 16.74
CA THR A 620 13.08 -16.99 15.57
C THR A 620 11.57 -16.80 15.52
N TYR A 621 11.12 -15.55 15.50
CA TYR A 621 9.71 -15.20 15.40
C TYR A 621 9.39 -14.81 13.95
N ALA A 622 8.72 -15.72 13.23
CA ALA A 622 8.41 -15.54 11.82
C ALA A 622 7.17 -14.65 11.59
N THR A 623 6.29 -14.53 12.58
CA THR A 623 5.09 -13.71 12.48
C THR A 623 5.45 -12.23 12.44
N PRO A 624 5.05 -11.48 11.39
CA PRO A 624 5.34 -10.05 11.31
C PRO A 624 4.52 -9.28 12.36
N MET A 625 5.20 -8.44 13.11
CA MET A 625 4.61 -7.37 13.92
C MET A 625 4.32 -6.18 13.00
N PRO A 626 3.06 -5.71 12.90
CA PRO A 626 2.71 -4.57 12.07
C PRO A 626 3.30 -3.24 12.63
N PRO A 627 3.51 -2.24 11.76
CA PRO A 627 3.93 -0.90 12.18
C PRO A 627 2.81 -0.13 12.87
N PHE A 628 3.15 0.69 13.89
CA PHE A 628 2.22 1.62 14.54
C PHE A 628 2.55 3.09 14.27
N LYS A 629 3.49 3.36 13.35
CA LYS A 629 3.83 4.72 12.91
C LYS A 629 2.57 5.49 12.50
N ASP A 630 1.69 4.93 11.70
CA ASP A 630 0.59 5.73 11.16
C ASP A 630 -0.67 5.74 12.05
N SER A 631 -0.77 4.82 13.03
CA SER A 631 -1.96 4.66 13.88
C SER A 631 -1.86 5.34 15.25
N LEU A 632 -0.65 5.61 15.75
CA LEU A 632 -0.44 6.18 17.09
C LEU A 632 0.49 7.40 17.05
N ASN A 633 0.14 8.44 17.80
CA ASN A 633 0.97 9.65 17.91
C ASN A 633 2.20 9.44 18.83
N ASP A 634 3.14 10.39 18.80
CA ASP A 634 4.40 10.32 19.56
C ASP A 634 4.22 10.11 21.06
N ALA A 635 3.26 10.80 21.67
CA ALA A 635 2.99 10.68 23.10
C ALA A 635 2.36 9.33 23.46
N GLN A 636 1.46 8.81 22.61
CA GLN A 636 0.85 7.50 22.80
C GLN A 636 1.90 6.38 22.68
N ILE A 637 2.78 6.45 21.69
CA ILE A 637 3.89 5.48 21.54
C ILE A 637 4.85 5.59 22.73
N ALA A 638 5.18 6.81 23.18
CA ALA A 638 6.01 6.99 24.37
C ALA A 638 5.36 6.40 25.62
N ASP A 639 4.05 6.56 25.81
CA ASP A 639 3.30 5.98 26.93
C ASP A 639 3.27 4.43 26.87
N ILE A 640 3.05 3.84 25.70
CA ILE A 640 3.12 2.38 25.52
C ILE A 640 4.52 1.86 25.84
N ILE A 641 5.55 2.46 25.24
CA ILE A 641 6.93 2.02 25.43
C ILE A 641 7.35 2.18 26.90
N ASN A 642 6.99 3.28 27.55
CA ASN A 642 7.29 3.47 28.97
C ASN A 642 6.56 2.46 29.86
N HIS A 643 5.32 2.10 29.52
CA HIS A 643 4.63 1.01 30.20
C HIS A 643 5.38 -0.31 30.05
N GLU A 644 5.79 -0.69 28.83
CA GLU A 644 6.56 -1.92 28.58
C GLU A 644 7.91 -1.92 29.31
N ARG A 645 8.60 -0.77 29.35
CA ARG A 645 9.93 -0.61 29.97
C ARG A 645 9.90 -0.63 31.49
N THR A 646 8.75 -0.35 32.10
CA THR A 646 8.61 -0.27 33.57
C THR A 646 7.70 -1.35 34.17
N SER A 647 7.01 -2.13 33.34
CA SER A 647 6.09 -3.19 33.78
C SER A 647 6.74 -4.55 33.91
N TRP A 648 6.07 -5.45 34.62
CA TRP A 648 6.44 -6.86 34.77
C TRP A 648 7.84 -7.13 35.35
N GLY A 649 8.42 -6.15 36.05
CA GLY A 649 9.77 -6.21 36.61
C GLY A 649 10.86 -5.64 35.69
N ASN A 650 10.49 -5.09 34.52
CA ASN A 650 11.39 -4.35 33.66
C ASN A 650 11.87 -3.06 34.36
N GLN A 651 13.11 -2.68 34.10
CA GLN A 651 13.78 -1.49 34.67
C GLN A 651 14.43 -0.67 33.54
N GLY A 652 13.73 -0.55 32.41
CA GLY A 652 14.18 0.23 31.26
C GLY A 652 14.06 1.73 31.53
N LYS A 653 15.03 2.50 31.04
CA LYS A 653 15.00 3.97 31.13
C LYS A 653 13.78 4.52 30.37
N GLN A 654 12.96 5.34 31.01
CA GLN A 654 11.82 5.99 30.34
C GLN A 654 12.27 6.90 29.20
N ILE A 655 11.40 7.01 28.20
CA ILE A 655 11.58 7.81 26.99
C ILE A 655 10.58 8.96 26.94
N THR A 656 10.80 9.89 26.03
CA THR A 656 9.97 11.06 25.80
C THR A 656 9.29 11.01 24.43
N ALA A 657 8.19 11.76 24.28
CA ALA A 657 7.55 11.94 22.97
C ALA A 657 8.50 12.55 21.92
N ASP A 658 9.44 13.41 22.32
CA ASP A 658 10.42 14.00 21.40
C ASP A 658 11.43 12.96 20.89
N GLU A 659 11.81 11.97 21.70
CA GLU A 659 12.64 10.85 21.25
C GLU A 659 11.91 9.99 20.21
N VAL A 660 10.61 9.75 20.41
CA VAL A 660 9.77 9.06 19.42
C VAL A 660 9.68 9.87 18.14
N LYS A 661 9.38 11.17 18.25
CA LYS A 661 9.28 12.09 17.12
C LYS A 661 10.57 12.13 16.29
N ALA A 662 11.72 12.17 16.96
CA ALA A 662 13.03 12.20 16.31
C ALA A 662 13.32 10.92 15.51
N LEU A 663 12.84 9.77 15.97
CA LEU A 663 13.00 8.49 15.27
C LEU A 663 11.92 8.26 14.22
N ARG A 664 10.72 8.80 14.42
CA ARG A 664 9.63 8.78 13.43
C ARG A 664 9.97 9.57 12.16
N ALA A 665 10.71 10.66 12.31
CA ALA A 665 11.13 11.51 11.20
C ALA A 665 12.30 10.94 10.38
N LYS A 666 12.90 9.84 10.86
CA LYS A 666 13.84 9.03 10.10
C LYS A 666 13.08 7.94 9.34
#